data_AF-A0A7C2SK85-F1
#
_entry.id   AF-A0A7C2SK85-F1
#
_cell.length_a   1.000
_cell.length_b   1.000
_cell.length_c   1.000
_cell.angle_alpha   90.00
_cell.angle_beta   90.00
_cell.angle_gamma   90.00
#
_symmetry.space_group_name_H-M   'P 1'
#
loop_
_entity.id
_entity.type
_entity.pdbx_description
1 polymer ?
#
loop_
_entity_poly.entity_id
_entity_poly.type
_entity_poly.pdbx_seq_one_letter_code
_entity_poly.pdbx_strand_id
1 'polypeptide(L)'
;MTSAAPPSCVCASAASPSMPAITSAVASAARPAAVSAAASAAASSRCDGPNGPRPASSSSWWPMPTSTVSISTWRSGSPNARAEPGSAAAASATAAARAEGSVGAGCGIGGPPGSALGEWRGDGARCLARGFPELRGARASGRAGRDAATSAPTQEDRMAASGRASRAGGRRPRAGAALALAFALAGAFPVVRAGAREPASVPRREDHGDLVVLYLRGSYEAMGRQQAALLGDELRRVYAHQRGEYRRALGSESGAARLAERLVLPVASGLARLRDASGLFAETAGVAHGLGVAPREALRATFALDAASTVFAATRSATADGGPLLGRNADWGDAGGLRRPLVVHYDPEGDALRYVAARWALNPLFVVGLNEAGFALSFNYFDTEPLMTTVLPSWPHRRALQEARTVEEGVEVFRSARRLGMSCFMVMADARGDLAMVECRPGDGCAVFRPEGDWFAQANHARTPAMIPHDRYRHPDSFARLAGMEAAVAPHVGALTPELAARILRDRSGHAYPNGSSVGNLYVLNAVVVQPAKGLLWHATSMQPYAPFGAYRAFVPTGAPAGVPDLPADPAFASGAMAREREAVATARRAVAFQKRGRPAAARPLWDALAAQDPPALDPARIALGRAQTLFDLDDLQGAFDALAPAATPEAPFEARLHALLQRGLLADALGRRRDATALYADAVALADGHPEYTAFGALRERAAKGLEARQDAADLPLDWWAVGVPR
;
A
#
# COMPACT_ATOMS: atom_id res chain seq x y z
N MET A 1 7.60 51.00 30.15
CA MET A 1 7.99 51.63 31.42
C MET A 1 8.31 50.49 32.38
N THR A 2 9.58 50.15 32.64
CA THR A 2 10.58 50.82 33.51
C THR A 2 10.25 50.67 35.01
N SER A 3 11.17 50.26 35.91
CA SER A 3 12.55 49.73 35.77
C SER A 3 13.15 49.38 37.16
N ALA A 4 14.21 48.54 37.20
CA ALA A 4 15.30 48.53 38.21
C ALA A 4 14.99 48.08 39.68
N ALA A 5 15.96 47.66 40.52
CA ALA A 5 17.28 47.00 40.33
C ALA A 5 17.79 46.28 41.66
N PRO A 6 19.07 46.31 42.17
CA PRO A 6 19.72 45.13 42.81
C PRO A 6 20.27 45.42 44.25
N PRO A 7 21.29 44.70 44.84
CA PRO A 7 22.75 44.64 44.47
C PRO A 7 23.31 43.17 44.51
N SER A 8 24.58 42.73 44.63
CA SER A 8 26.02 43.19 44.63
C SER A 8 26.90 41.93 44.30
N CYS A 9 28.12 41.90 43.73
CA CYS A 9 29.45 42.52 43.99
C CYS A 9 30.20 41.90 45.23
N VAL A 10 31.52 41.57 45.26
CA VAL A 10 32.76 42.13 44.64
C VAL A 10 33.91 41.08 44.46
N CYS A 11 34.75 41.18 43.40
CA CYS A 11 36.17 40.74 43.04
C CYS A 11 36.93 39.57 43.77
N ALA A 12 38.13 39.04 43.39
CA ALA A 12 39.20 39.30 42.37
C ALA A 12 39.98 37.97 42.04
N SER A 13 40.51 37.67 40.83
CA SER A 13 41.84 37.99 40.20
C SER A 13 43.00 36.94 40.31
N ALA A 14 43.77 36.79 39.20
CA ALA A 14 45.19 36.34 39.03
C ALA A 14 45.65 34.85 38.85
N ALA A 15 46.17 34.57 37.63
CA ALA A 15 47.44 33.89 37.25
C ALA A 15 47.72 32.36 37.43
N SER A 16 48.67 31.85 36.62
CA SER A 16 49.04 30.42 36.37
C SER A 16 50.28 29.93 37.15
N PRO A 17 50.69 28.63 37.03
CA PRO A 17 51.87 28.33 36.18
C PRO A 17 51.96 26.94 35.47
N SER A 18 52.71 26.91 34.36
CA SER A 18 53.62 25.85 33.79
C SER A 18 53.22 24.38 33.52
N MET A 19 53.65 23.86 32.35
CA MET A 19 53.80 22.43 31.98
C MET A 19 55.20 21.85 32.38
N PRO A 20 55.50 20.56 32.10
CA PRO A 20 56.14 20.13 30.81
C PRO A 20 55.33 19.06 30.03
N ALA A 21 55.27 19.08 28.69
CA ALA A 21 56.19 18.45 27.70
C ALA A 21 56.22 16.90 27.76
N ILE A 22 56.09 16.17 26.65
CA ILE A 22 57.08 16.01 25.54
C ILE A 22 56.41 15.87 24.14
N THR A 23 57.15 16.20 23.06
CA THR A 23 56.79 16.14 21.62
C THR A 23 57.20 14.78 20.97
N SER A 24 57.08 14.43 19.68
CA SER A 24 56.85 15.12 18.38
C SER A 24 56.24 14.11 17.34
N ALA A 25 55.52 14.50 16.29
CA ALA A 25 55.96 14.70 14.87
C ALA A 25 56.48 13.42 14.11
N VAL A 26 56.36 13.19 12.78
CA VAL A 26 55.61 13.85 11.68
C VAL A 26 55.47 12.94 10.42
N ALA A 27 54.35 13.06 9.68
CA ALA A 27 54.07 12.84 8.23
C ALA A 27 54.43 11.56 7.40
N SER A 28 53.60 11.37 6.36
CA SER A 28 53.89 10.92 4.97
C SER A 28 53.91 9.43 4.56
N ALA A 29 52.75 9.02 4.02
CA ALA A 29 52.45 8.09 2.91
C ALA A 29 53.56 7.41 2.08
N ALA A 30 53.34 6.12 1.77
CA ALA A 30 53.59 5.48 0.45
C ALA A 30 52.77 4.18 0.22
N ARG A 31 52.44 3.91 -1.05
CA ARG A 31 52.08 2.62 -1.70
C ARG A 31 53.03 2.45 -2.92
N PRO A 32 53.07 1.37 -3.72
CA PRO A 32 52.40 0.05 -3.66
C PRO A 32 53.39 -1.15 -3.81
N ALA A 33 52.88 -2.39 -3.92
CA ALA A 33 53.36 -3.44 -4.86
C ALA A 33 52.46 -4.71 -4.83
N ALA A 34 52.44 -5.49 -5.91
CA ALA A 34 51.83 -6.83 -5.98
C ALA A 34 52.51 -7.69 -7.08
N VAL A 35 52.69 -9.00 -6.84
CA VAL A 35 53.23 -10.01 -7.79
C VAL A 35 52.61 -11.39 -7.49
N SER A 36 52.54 -12.33 -8.45
CA SER A 36 51.93 -13.67 -8.33
C SER A 36 52.72 -14.81 -8.99
N ALA A 37 52.68 -16.03 -8.42
CA ALA A 37 52.93 -17.36 -9.02
C ALA A 37 52.58 -18.44 -7.94
N ALA A 38 52.12 -19.69 -8.14
CA ALA A 38 52.21 -20.73 -9.20
C ALA A 38 53.56 -21.50 -9.24
N ALA A 39 53.67 -22.85 -9.26
CA ALA A 39 52.69 -23.96 -9.07
C ALA A 39 53.40 -25.35 -8.85
N SER A 40 52.61 -26.40 -8.51
CA SER A 40 52.79 -27.86 -8.83
C SER A 40 53.71 -28.87 -8.06
N ALA A 41 53.05 -29.85 -7.40
CA ALA A 41 53.05 -31.33 -7.68
C ALA A 41 54.00 -32.38 -6.99
N ALA A 42 53.49 -33.65 -6.94
CA ALA A 42 54.03 -34.95 -6.45
C ALA A 42 54.21 -35.14 -4.90
N ALA A 43 53.84 -36.22 -4.16
CA ALA A 43 53.47 -37.66 -4.32
C ALA A 43 54.64 -38.70 -4.21
N SER A 44 54.56 -39.88 -3.55
CA SER A 44 53.49 -40.64 -2.82
C SER A 44 53.94 -41.08 -1.39
N SER A 45 53.70 -42.23 -0.70
CA SER A 45 53.18 -43.62 -0.90
C SER A 45 52.53 -44.18 0.42
N ARG A 46 51.51 -45.08 0.43
CA ARG A 46 51.49 -46.58 0.58
C ARG A 46 52.35 -47.22 1.70
N CYS A 47 51.93 -48.25 2.45
CA CYS A 47 50.70 -49.12 2.47
C CYS A 47 50.53 -49.76 3.91
N ASP A 48 49.69 -50.75 4.29
CA ASP A 48 48.78 -51.74 3.65
C ASP A 48 47.60 -52.21 4.59
N GLY A 49 47.02 -53.43 4.46
CA GLY A 49 45.93 -54.04 5.27
C GLY A 49 46.31 -55.33 6.06
N PRO A 50 45.43 -56.36 6.27
CA PRO A 50 44.05 -56.56 5.77
C PRO A 50 43.01 -57.18 6.78
N ASN A 51 41.69 -57.14 6.44
CA ASN A 51 40.72 -58.27 6.41
C ASN A 51 39.24 -57.80 6.21
N GLY A 52 38.37 -58.66 5.68
CA GLY A 52 36.94 -58.39 5.36
C GLY A 52 35.99 -59.53 5.81
N PRO A 53 34.80 -59.80 5.20
CA PRO A 53 34.34 -59.29 3.88
C PRO A 53 32.80 -58.99 3.66
N ARG A 54 32.51 -58.02 2.76
CA ARG A 54 31.51 -58.05 1.64
C ARG A 54 29.98 -58.26 1.87
N PRO A 55 29.10 -58.02 0.85
CA PRO A 55 29.13 -57.14 -0.35
C PRO A 55 27.93 -56.13 -0.35
N ALA A 56 27.52 -55.36 -1.39
CA ALA A 56 27.85 -55.29 -2.82
C ALA A 56 27.62 -53.87 -3.44
N SER A 57 28.34 -53.57 -4.55
CA SER A 57 28.01 -52.78 -5.77
C SER A 57 26.93 -51.67 -5.80
N SER A 58 27.02 -50.59 -6.61
CA SER A 58 28.12 -49.94 -7.38
C SER A 58 27.58 -48.75 -8.23
N SER A 59 28.39 -47.69 -8.45
CA SER A 59 28.57 -46.84 -9.67
C SER A 59 27.43 -46.60 -10.73
N SER A 60 27.28 -45.47 -11.43
CA SER A 60 27.87 -44.10 -11.39
C SER A 60 27.44 -43.25 -12.63
N TRP A 61 27.70 -41.93 -12.65
CA TRP A 61 27.68 -40.97 -13.80
C TRP A 61 26.31 -40.50 -14.39
N TRP A 62 26.37 -39.29 -15.00
CA TRP A 62 25.28 -38.49 -15.61
C TRP A 62 25.18 -38.72 -17.13
N PRO A 63 24.04 -38.43 -17.81
CA PRO A 63 23.79 -37.08 -18.37
C PRO A 63 22.32 -36.61 -18.34
N MET A 64 22.06 -35.36 -18.80
CA MET A 64 20.70 -34.85 -19.09
C MET A 64 20.08 -35.49 -20.34
N PRO A 65 18.75 -35.37 -20.51
CA PRO A 65 18.11 -35.32 -21.82
C PRO A 65 17.36 -34.00 -22.09
N THR A 66 17.67 -33.35 -23.21
CA THR A 66 16.82 -32.34 -23.85
C THR A 66 16.03 -32.97 -25.00
N SER A 67 14.70 -32.89 -25.02
CA SER A 67 13.88 -33.28 -26.18
C SER A 67 12.60 -32.46 -26.32
N THR A 68 12.44 -31.77 -27.46
CA THR A 68 11.18 -31.19 -27.94
C THR A 68 10.50 -32.16 -28.92
N VAL A 69 9.17 -32.35 -28.83
CA VAL A 69 8.35 -33.00 -29.88
C VAL A 69 6.99 -32.28 -29.97
N SER A 70 6.39 -32.25 -31.17
CA SER A 70 5.18 -31.47 -31.46
C SER A 70 3.98 -32.30 -31.95
N ILE A 71 2.80 -31.76 -31.61
CA ILE A 71 1.40 -31.97 -32.04
C ILE A 71 1.13 -32.79 -33.32
N SER A 72 0.12 -33.67 -33.24
CA SER A 72 -0.89 -33.94 -34.30
C SER A 72 -2.20 -34.46 -33.68
N THR A 73 -3.27 -33.66 -33.55
CA THR A 73 -4.40 -33.42 -34.49
C THR A 73 -5.36 -34.59 -34.76
N TRP A 74 -6.66 -34.39 -34.53
CA TRP A 74 -7.78 -34.98 -35.29
C TRP A 74 -8.93 -33.96 -35.48
N ARG A 75 -9.88 -34.21 -36.41
CA ARG A 75 -10.70 -33.17 -37.07
C ARG A 75 -12.23 -33.34 -36.96
N SER A 76 -12.95 -32.22 -37.01
CA SER A 76 -14.05 -31.92 -37.97
C SER A 76 -14.41 -30.42 -37.88
N GLY A 77 -14.91 -29.69 -38.89
CA GLY A 77 -15.13 -29.98 -40.33
C GLY A 77 -14.87 -28.74 -41.23
N SER A 78 -15.25 -28.78 -42.50
CA SER A 78 -14.90 -27.78 -43.57
C SER A 78 -16.01 -27.76 -44.65
N PRO A 79 -15.96 -27.05 -45.82
CA PRO A 79 -14.94 -26.11 -46.35
C PRO A 79 -15.46 -24.83 -47.07
N ASN A 80 -14.51 -23.97 -47.51
CA ASN A 80 -14.46 -23.12 -48.74
C ASN A 80 -13.95 -21.68 -48.48
N ALA A 81 -13.09 -21.06 -49.30
CA ALA A 81 -12.24 -21.55 -50.41
C ALA A 81 -11.14 -20.51 -50.78
N ARG A 82 -10.04 -20.97 -51.41
CA ARG A 82 -9.15 -20.32 -52.44
C ARG A 82 -8.72 -18.83 -52.28
N ALA A 83 -7.47 -18.40 -52.53
CA ALA A 83 -6.24 -19.07 -53.00
C ALA A 83 -4.96 -18.24 -52.66
N GLU A 84 -3.80 -18.70 -53.17
CA GLU A 84 -2.40 -18.32 -52.89
C GLU A 84 -1.90 -16.95 -53.44
N PRO A 85 -0.69 -16.47 -53.04
CA PRO A 85 -0.23 -15.07 -53.20
C PRO A 85 0.78 -14.83 -54.35
N GLY A 86 1.33 -13.61 -54.43
CA GLY A 86 2.43 -13.22 -55.32
C GLY A 86 3.38 -12.19 -54.68
N SER A 87 4.64 -12.13 -55.13
CA SER A 87 5.75 -11.44 -54.44
C SER A 87 6.47 -10.37 -55.29
N ALA A 88 7.15 -9.46 -54.56
CA ALA A 88 8.33 -8.64 -54.91
C ALA A 88 8.71 -8.31 -56.37
N ALA A 89 8.90 -7.02 -56.65
CA ALA A 89 9.91 -6.48 -57.57
C ALA A 89 10.28 -5.03 -57.17
N ALA A 90 11.40 -4.49 -57.68
CA ALA A 90 11.93 -3.17 -57.30
C ALA A 90 12.40 -2.34 -58.51
N ALA A 91 12.27 -1.01 -58.42
CA ALA A 91 12.91 0.04 -59.25
C ALA A 91 12.48 1.44 -58.74
N SER A 92 13.12 2.58 -59.03
CA SER A 92 14.54 3.00 -58.87
C SER A 92 14.69 4.40 -59.51
N ALA A 93 15.23 5.39 -58.79
CA ALA A 93 15.50 6.77 -59.28
C ALA A 93 14.23 7.59 -59.70
N THR A 94 14.26 8.93 -59.88
CA THR A 94 15.38 9.87 -60.02
C THR A 94 15.08 11.27 -59.42
N ALA A 95 15.98 11.72 -58.55
CA ALA A 95 16.55 13.07 -58.33
C ALA A 95 15.80 14.42 -58.57
N ALA A 96 16.03 15.31 -57.59
CA ALA A 96 16.45 16.73 -57.71
C ALA A 96 15.49 17.84 -58.19
N ALA A 97 15.21 18.78 -57.26
CA ALA A 97 15.36 20.23 -57.48
C ALA A 97 15.70 20.96 -56.14
N ARG A 98 16.40 22.09 -56.22
CA ARG A 98 16.68 23.06 -55.12
C ARG A 98 16.36 24.47 -55.61
N ALA A 99 15.97 25.36 -54.70
CA ALA A 99 16.04 26.84 -54.69
C ALA A 99 14.88 27.34 -53.78
N GLU A 100 15.06 28.04 -52.66
CA GLU A 100 15.74 29.33 -52.36
C GLU A 100 14.79 30.54 -52.42
N GLY A 101 15.03 31.53 -51.53
CA GLY A 101 14.27 32.78 -51.43
C GLY A 101 13.25 32.85 -50.27
N SER A 102 13.18 33.95 -49.51
CA SER A 102 14.12 34.47 -48.49
C SER A 102 13.67 35.89 -48.02
N VAL A 103 14.03 36.27 -46.78
CA VAL A 103 14.04 37.67 -46.23
C VAL A 103 12.69 38.39 -45.94
N GLY A 104 12.65 39.18 -44.85
CA GLY A 104 11.64 40.23 -44.55
C GLY A 104 10.73 39.92 -43.33
N ALA A 105 11.06 40.17 -42.05
CA ALA A 105 11.71 41.30 -41.35
C ALA A 105 10.79 42.53 -41.12
N GLY A 106 10.51 42.89 -39.85
CA GLY A 106 9.77 44.11 -39.46
C GLY A 106 9.33 44.14 -37.98
N CYS A 107 9.64 45.23 -37.26
CA CYS A 107 9.28 45.51 -35.85
C CYS A 107 7.80 45.98 -35.70
N GLY A 108 7.17 46.07 -34.52
CA GLY A 108 7.56 45.76 -33.14
C GLY A 108 6.82 46.63 -32.09
N ILE A 109 7.09 46.43 -30.79
CA ILE A 109 6.76 47.29 -29.62
C ILE A 109 5.27 47.32 -29.12
N GLY A 110 5.07 47.06 -27.82
CA GLY A 110 4.21 47.95 -26.99
C GLY A 110 2.96 47.42 -26.24
N GLY A 111 3.12 46.97 -24.98
CA GLY A 111 2.19 47.30 -23.87
C GLY A 111 0.88 46.49 -23.65
N PRO A 112 0.61 46.02 -22.40
CA PRO A 112 -0.68 45.44 -21.96
C PRO A 112 -1.42 46.36 -20.95
N PRO A 113 -2.51 45.95 -20.25
CA PRO A 113 -3.40 44.80 -20.43
C PRO A 113 -4.89 45.17 -20.61
N GLY A 114 -5.73 44.21 -21.00
CA GLY A 114 -7.20 44.37 -21.00
C GLY A 114 -7.94 43.02 -20.86
N SER A 115 -8.96 42.96 -20.01
CA SER A 115 -9.72 41.74 -19.71
C SER A 115 -11.11 41.73 -20.35
N ALA A 116 -11.47 40.68 -21.10
CA ALA A 116 -12.88 40.27 -21.28
C ALA A 116 -13.03 38.86 -21.87
N LEU A 117 -14.20 38.28 -21.63
CA LEU A 117 -14.72 37.04 -22.23
C LEU A 117 -14.96 37.20 -23.74
N GLY A 118 -14.88 36.08 -24.48
CA GLY A 118 -15.36 36.02 -25.87
C GLY A 118 -15.37 34.58 -26.42
N GLU A 119 -16.57 34.03 -26.66
CA GLU A 119 -16.72 32.79 -27.44
C GLU A 119 -16.49 33.08 -28.93
N TRP A 120 -15.86 32.17 -29.67
CA TRP A 120 -15.93 32.15 -31.13
C TRP A 120 -16.18 30.73 -31.65
N ARG A 121 -17.20 30.60 -32.52
CA ARG A 121 -17.39 29.46 -33.41
C ARG A 121 -16.82 29.80 -34.79
N GLY A 122 -16.38 28.80 -35.53
CA GLY A 122 -16.04 28.92 -36.95
C GLY A 122 -16.33 27.61 -37.67
N ASP A 123 -17.27 27.62 -38.61
CA ASP A 123 -17.70 26.46 -39.39
C ASP A 123 -17.03 26.40 -40.78
N GLY A 124 -16.86 25.18 -41.31
CA GLY A 124 -16.39 24.93 -42.69
C GLY A 124 -15.87 23.49 -42.84
N ALA A 125 -16.68 22.48 -43.22
CA ALA A 125 -17.17 22.16 -44.57
C ALA A 125 -16.07 21.59 -45.50
N ARG A 126 -16.26 20.51 -46.28
CA ARG A 126 -17.46 19.66 -46.57
C ARG A 126 -17.04 18.33 -47.26
N CYS A 127 -18.03 17.51 -47.62
CA CYS A 127 -17.96 16.30 -48.49
C CYS A 127 -17.39 15.02 -47.84
N LEU A 128 -17.83 13.80 -48.17
CA LEU A 128 -18.92 13.34 -49.07
C LEU A 128 -19.59 12.05 -48.49
N ALA A 129 -20.62 11.49 -49.13
CA ALA A 129 -21.49 10.47 -48.53
C ALA A 129 -21.90 9.30 -49.47
N ARG A 130 -22.45 8.23 -48.87
CA ARG A 130 -23.18 7.02 -49.39
C ARG A 130 -22.55 5.71 -48.87
N GLY A 131 -23.31 4.67 -48.51
CA GLY A 131 -24.78 4.53 -48.55
C GLY A 131 -25.33 3.31 -47.76
N PHE A 132 -26.67 3.21 -47.71
CA PHE A 132 -27.45 2.11 -47.12
C PHE A 132 -27.80 1.02 -48.16
N PRO A 133 -28.18 -0.19 -47.72
CA PRO A 133 -29.61 -0.60 -47.76
C PRO A 133 -30.07 -1.32 -46.44
N GLU A 134 -31.24 -1.02 -45.85
CA GLU A 134 -32.58 -1.65 -46.01
C GLU A 134 -32.80 -2.96 -45.18
N LEU A 135 -33.99 -3.35 -44.65
CA LEU A 135 -35.34 -2.75 -44.52
C LEU A 135 -36.21 -3.50 -43.46
N ARG A 136 -37.21 -2.81 -42.86
CA ARG A 136 -38.53 -3.25 -42.30
C ARG A 136 -38.64 -4.43 -41.28
N GLY A 137 -39.66 -4.47 -40.40
CA GLY A 137 -40.75 -3.51 -40.14
C GLY A 137 -41.89 -4.05 -39.25
N ALA A 138 -42.96 -3.24 -39.07
CA ALA A 138 -44.24 -3.52 -38.36
C ALA A 138 -44.16 -3.76 -36.82
N ARG A 139 -45.02 -3.26 -35.90
CA ARG A 139 -46.45 -2.82 -35.83
C ARG A 139 -47.48 -3.96 -35.94
N ALA A 140 -48.54 -4.07 -35.11
CA ALA A 140 -48.97 -3.31 -33.92
C ALA A 140 -50.05 -4.09 -33.10
N SER A 141 -50.44 -3.58 -31.92
CA SER A 141 -51.76 -3.72 -31.22
C SER A 141 -52.38 -5.11 -30.92
N GLY A 142 -53.09 -5.34 -29.80
CA GLY A 142 -53.31 -4.51 -28.59
C GLY A 142 -54.63 -4.82 -27.84
N ARG A 143 -54.72 -4.36 -26.57
CA ARG A 143 -55.90 -4.26 -25.66
C ARG A 143 -56.62 -5.54 -25.13
N ALA A 144 -56.70 -5.58 -23.79
CA ALA A 144 -57.81 -6.01 -22.91
C ALA A 144 -58.34 -7.47 -22.95
N GLY A 145 -58.75 -8.08 -21.81
CA GLY A 145 -58.58 -7.66 -20.42
C GLY A 145 -59.59 -8.27 -19.42
N ARG A 146 -59.30 -8.05 -18.12
CA ARG A 146 -60.14 -8.29 -16.91
C ARG A 146 -60.31 -9.73 -16.37
N ASP A 147 -60.72 -9.71 -15.10
CA ASP A 147 -61.25 -10.75 -14.21
C ASP A 147 -60.32 -11.93 -13.79
N ALA A 148 -60.44 -12.52 -12.59
CA ALA A 148 -60.85 -12.03 -11.25
C ALA A 148 -60.59 -13.12 -10.18
N ALA A 149 -60.61 -12.72 -8.90
CA ALA A 149 -60.94 -13.52 -7.70
C ALA A 149 -59.99 -14.65 -7.18
N THR A 150 -59.65 -14.53 -5.87
CA THR A 150 -59.62 -15.59 -4.81
C THR A 150 -58.70 -16.84 -4.95
N SER A 151 -58.13 -17.41 -3.87
CA SER A 151 -58.00 -17.05 -2.43
C SER A 151 -57.05 -18.01 -1.70
N ALA A 152 -56.44 -17.59 -0.58
CA ALA A 152 -55.88 -18.48 0.44
C ALA A 152 -56.95 -18.76 1.54
N PRO A 153 -56.85 -19.80 2.40
CA PRO A 153 -56.03 -19.66 3.64
C PRO A 153 -55.51 -20.96 4.36
N THR A 154 -54.55 -20.76 5.29
CA THR A 154 -54.35 -21.39 6.64
C THR A 154 -54.44 -22.91 6.94
N GLN A 155 -53.30 -23.45 7.44
CA GLN A 155 -53.05 -23.90 8.85
C GLN A 155 -53.51 -25.30 9.40
N GLU A 156 -52.49 -26.07 9.83
CA GLU A 156 -52.35 -27.05 10.95
C GLU A 156 -53.23 -28.32 11.15
N ASP A 157 -52.61 -29.26 11.91
CA ASP A 157 -53.15 -30.38 12.70
C ASP A 157 -53.79 -31.63 12.05
N ARG A 158 -53.05 -32.77 12.10
CA ARG A 158 -53.33 -33.89 13.05
C ARG A 158 -52.29 -35.03 13.03
N MET A 159 -52.34 -35.88 14.08
CA MET A 159 -51.34 -36.92 14.41
C MET A 159 -51.70 -38.36 13.99
N ALA A 160 -50.64 -39.16 13.75
CA ALA A 160 -50.52 -40.62 14.02
C ALA A 160 -51.47 -41.61 13.27
N ALA A 161 -51.23 -42.93 13.18
CA ALA A 161 -50.25 -43.80 13.85
C ALA A 161 -49.94 -45.09 13.04
N SER A 162 -48.71 -45.61 13.11
CA SER A 162 -48.39 -47.08 13.19
C SER A 162 -46.87 -47.32 13.29
N GLY A 163 -46.35 -48.40 13.91
CA GLY A 163 -47.05 -49.33 14.80
C GLY A 163 -46.59 -50.80 14.79
N ARG A 164 -45.30 -51.12 15.06
CA ARG A 164 -44.81 -52.49 15.38
C ARG A 164 -43.35 -52.51 15.91
N ALA A 165 -42.89 -53.57 16.57
CA ALA A 165 -43.09 -53.84 18.01
C ALA A 165 -42.39 -55.14 18.48
N SER A 166 -41.36 -55.02 19.31
CA SER A 166 -40.76 -56.05 20.18
C SER A 166 -39.92 -55.31 21.25
N ARG A 167 -40.02 -55.48 22.59
CA ARG A 167 -40.16 -56.65 23.51
C ARG A 167 -38.99 -57.64 23.37
N ALA A 168 -38.27 -58.03 24.44
CA ALA A 168 -38.41 -57.83 25.90
C ALA A 168 -37.01 -57.55 26.52
N GLY A 169 -36.79 -57.27 27.82
CA GLY A 169 -37.65 -57.10 29.00
C GLY A 169 -36.94 -57.60 30.27
N GLY A 170 -36.89 -56.81 31.35
CA GLY A 170 -36.15 -57.17 32.58
C GLY A 170 -36.51 -56.27 33.78
N ARG A 171 -36.69 -56.85 34.97
CA ARG A 171 -37.28 -56.20 36.16
C ARG A 171 -36.29 -55.30 36.93
N ARG A 172 -36.83 -54.24 37.55
CA ARG A 172 -36.19 -53.49 38.67
C ARG A 172 -36.28 -54.30 39.99
N PRO A 173 -35.43 -53.97 40.99
CA PRO A 173 -35.98 -53.53 42.28
C PRO A 173 -35.48 -52.13 42.71
N ARG A 174 -35.59 -51.80 44.01
CA ARG A 174 -35.51 -50.43 44.57
C ARG A 174 -34.26 -50.17 45.42
N ALA A 175 -33.88 -48.89 45.46
CA ALA A 175 -33.33 -48.11 46.59
C ALA A 175 -32.10 -48.60 47.37
N GLY A 176 -31.14 -47.70 47.56
CA GLY A 176 -30.01 -47.80 48.48
C GLY A 176 -29.04 -46.64 48.23
N ALA A 177 -28.61 -45.93 49.27
CA ALA A 177 -27.70 -44.79 49.16
C ALA A 177 -26.45 -45.04 50.01
N ALA A 178 -25.26 -44.92 49.41
CA ALA A 178 -23.99 -44.77 50.10
C ALA A 178 -22.88 -44.25 49.17
N LEU A 179 -21.97 -43.47 49.76
CA LEU A 179 -20.63 -43.03 49.34
C LEU A 179 -20.05 -43.50 47.99
N ALA A 180 -19.61 -42.50 47.21
CA ALA A 180 -18.35 -42.58 46.46
C ALA A 180 -17.65 -41.19 46.52
N LEU A 181 -16.49 -41.11 47.18
CA LEU A 181 -15.70 -39.88 47.33
C LEU A 181 -14.33 -40.09 46.67
N ALA A 182 -14.12 -39.57 45.46
CA ALA A 182 -12.79 -39.41 44.86
C ALA A 182 -12.77 -38.39 43.71
N PHE A 183 -11.86 -37.42 43.83
CA PHE A 183 -11.22 -36.59 42.81
C PHE A 183 -11.67 -36.67 41.33
N ALA A 184 -12.16 -35.52 40.84
CA ALA A 184 -11.73 -34.96 39.56
C ALA A 184 -11.74 -33.42 39.64
N LEU A 185 -10.55 -32.79 39.67
CA LEU A 185 -10.41 -31.33 39.63
C LEU A 185 -10.57 -30.82 38.19
N ALA A 186 -11.81 -30.80 37.70
CA ALA A 186 -12.16 -30.11 36.47
C ALA A 186 -12.18 -28.59 36.74
N GLY A 187 -11.13 -27.88 36.30
CA GLY A 187 -11.02 -26.44 36.47
C GLY A 187 -12.19 -25.70 35.84
N ALA A 188 -12.85 -24.84 36.62
CA ALA A 188 -13.93 -24.01 36.13
C ALA A 188 -13.38 -22.91 35.21
N PHE A 189 -13.30 -23.19 33.90
CA PHE A 189 -13.18 -22.14 32.90
C PHE A 189 -14.34 -21.15 33.10
N PRO A 190 -14.07 -19.83 33.20
CA PRO A 190 -15.13 -18.85 33.30
C PRO A 190 -15.89 -18.83 31.96
N VAL A 191 -17.07 -19.45 31.94
CA VAL A 191 -18.05 -19.21 30.87
C VAL A 191 -18.43 -17.74 30.97
N VAL A 192 -17.80 -16.92 30.13
CA VAL A 192 -18.14 -15.51 29.95
C VAL A 192 -19.55 -15.46 29.38
N ARG A 193 -20.55 -15.41 30.27
CA ARG A 193 -21.90 -14.98 29.91
C ARG A 193 -21.74 -13.62 29.26
N ALA A 194 -22.24 -13.48 28.03
CA ALA A 194 -22.29 -12.20 27.34
C ALA A 194 -22.95 -11.19 28.28
N GLY A 195 -22.17 -10.19 28.72
CA GLY A 195 -22.67 -9.15 29.60
C GLY A 195 -23.84 -8.41 28.94
N ALA A 196 -24.77 -7.91 29.74
CA ALA A 196 -25.84 -7.06 29.21
C ALA A 196 -25.21 -5.90 28.43
N ARG A 197 -25.57 -5.75 27.15
CA ARG A 197 -24.99 -4.79 26.20
C ARG A 197 -25.04 -3.39 26.82
N GLU A 198 -23.87 -2.87 27.24
CA GLU A 198 -23.79 -1.59 27.97
C GLU A 198 -24.59 -0.48 27.27
N PRO A 199 -25.27 0.40 28.04
CA PRO A 199 -26.13 1.44 27.49
C PRO A 199 -25.34 2.32 26.51
N ALA A 200 -25.66 2.17 25.23
CA ALA A 200 -24.84 2.64 24.12
C ALA A 200 -24.54 4.14 24.21
N SER A 201 -23.25 4.48 24.38
CA SER A 201 -22.80 5.85 24.62
C SER A 201 -23.24 6.83 23.52
N VAL A 202 -23.44 8.09 23.89
CA VAL A 202 -23.79 9.17 22.96
C VAL A 202 -22.71 9.31 21.87
N PRO A 203 -23.08 9.54 20.59
CA PRO A 203 -22.10 9.80 19.54
C PRO A 203 -21.20 10.98 19.91
N ARG A 204 -19.89 10.75 19.94
CA ARG A 204 -18.90 11.74 20.40
C ARG A 204 -17.57 11.61 19.69
N ARG A 205 -16.77 12.66 19.86
CA ARG A 205 -15.38 12.76 19.43
C ARG A 205 -14.48 12.88 20.65
N GLU A 206 -13.32 12.26 20.58
CA GLU A 206 -12.19 12.50 21.47
C GLU A 206 -10.93 12.71 20.62
N ASP A 207 -9.96 13.50 21.09
CA ASP A 207 -8.68 13.72 20.42
C ASP A 207 -7.56 13.32 21.40
N HIS A 208 -6.76 12.34 21.01
CA HIS A 208 -5.68 11.76 21.81
C HIS A 208 -4.35 12.07 21.12
N GLY A 209 -3.87 13.31 21.26
CA GLY A 209 -2.78 13.84 20.45
C GLY A 209 -3.23 14.07 19.01
N ASP A 210 -2.45 13.58 18.04
CA ASP A 210 -2.80 13.67 16.62
C ASP A 210 -3.89 12.66 16.22
N LEU A 211 -4.17 11.66 17.05
CA LEU A 211 -5.22 10.65 16.82
C LEU A 211 -6.61 11.20 17.14
N VAL A 212 -7.51 11.15 16.16
CA VAL A 212 -8.95 11.35 16.38
C VAL A 212 -9.60 10.02 16.76
N VAL A 213 -10.54 10.06 17.70
CA VAL A 213 -11.39 8.91 18.05
C VAL A 213 -12.86 9.31 17.90
N LEU A 214 -13.64 8.50 17.20
CA LEU A 214 -15.08 8.69 17.05
C LEU A 214 -15.87 7.49 17.60
N TYR A 215 -16.96 7.79 18.28
CA TYR A 215 -17.95 6.80 18.71
C TYR A 215 -19.20 7.01 17.87
N LEU A 216 -19.51 6.06 16.99
CA LEU A 216 -20.64 6.12 16.05
C LEU A 216 -21.62 4.98 16.33
N ARG A 217 -22.92 5.23 16.24
CA ARG A 217 -23.95 4.23 16.53
C ARG A 217 -25.17 4.30 15.62
N GLY A 218 -25.87 3.17 15.53
CA GLY A 218 -27.11 2.98 14.76
C GLY A 218 -26.87 2.54 13.32
N SER A 219 -27.82 2.79 12.43
CA SER A 219 -27.65 2.50 11.00
C SER A 219 -26.44 3.22 10.39
N TYR A 220 -25.78 2.58 9.42
CA TYR A 220 -24.56 3.12 8.82
C TYR A 220 -24.72 4.51 8.17
N GLU A 221 -25.92 4.86 7.68
CA GLU A 221 -26.20 6.22 7.19
C GLU A 221 -26.29 7.25 8.33
N ALA A 222 -26.81 6.86 9.51
CA ALA A 222 -26.77 7.69 10.70
C ALA A 222 -25.34 7.87 11.23
N MET A 223 -24.53 6.80 11.23
CA MET A 223 -23.09 6.87 11.54
C MET A 223 -22.33 7.80 10.59
N GLY A 224 -22.66 7.77 9.29
CA GLY A 224 -22.07 8.70 8.32
C GLY A 224 -22.42 10.17 8.60
N ARG A 225 -23.68 10.45 8.97
CA ARG A 225 -24.10 11.79 9.42
C ARG A 225 -23.36 12.21 10.70
N GLN A 226 -23.23 11.31 11.67
CA GLN A 226 -22.50 11.54 12.92
C GLN A 226 -21.01 11.86 12.65
N GLN A 227 -20.33 11.11 11.77
CA GLN A 227 -18.95 11.38 11.36
C GLN A 227 -18.82 12.81 10.78
N ALA A 228 -19.74 13.22 9.91
CA ALA A 228 -19.70 14.55 9.31
C ALA A 228 -20.00 15.68 10.32
N ALA A 229 -20.90 15.46 11.28
CA ALA A 229 -21.17 16.41 12.35
C ALA A 229 -19.97 16.56 13.33
N LEU A 230 -19.34 15.45 13.71
CA LEU A 230 -18.24 15.40 14.69
C LEU A 230 -16.89 15.86 14.12
N LEU A 231 -16.68 15.78 12.80
CA LEU A 231 -15.46 16.26 12.14
C LEU A 231 -15.61 17.66 11.51
N GLY A 232 -16.83 18.08 11.15
CA GLY A 232 -17.11 19.44 10.65
C GLY A 232 -16.18 19.91 9.53
N ASP A 233 -15.48 21.01 9.75
CA ASP A 233 -14.56 21.60 8.77
C ASP A 233 -13.29 20.76 8.50
N GLU A 234 -12.89 19.88 9.41
CA GLU A 234 -11.77 18.95 9.20
C GLU A 234 -12.10 17.99 8.06
N LEU A 235 -13.29 17.39 8.09
CA LEU A 235 -13.81 16.56 7.00
C LEU A 235 -14.00 17.35 5.70
N ARG A 236 -14.48 18.60 5.75
CA ARG A 236 -14.63 19.45 4.54
C ARG A 236 -13.29 19.69 3.85
N ARG A 237 -12.22 19.97 4.61
CA ARG A 237 -10.86 20.12 4.07
C ARG A 237 -10.33 18.79 3.49
N VAL A 238 -10.48 17.68 4.23
CA VAL A 238 -10.08 16.33 3.78
C VAL A 238 -10.80 15.92 2.48
N TYR A 239 -12.10 16.18 2.38
CA TYR A 239 -12.89 15.97 1.16
C TYR A 239 -12.40 16.82 -0.01
N ALA A 240 -12.15 18.12 0.21
CA ALA A 240 -11.65 19.00 -0.83
C ALA A 240 -10.30 18.54 -1.40
N HIS A 241 -9.40 18.05 -0.53
CA HIS A 241 -8.09 17.51 -0.93
C HIS A 241 -8.19 16.19 -1.71
N GLN A 242 -8.87 15.18 -1.16
CA GLN A 242 -8.99 13.86 -1.79
C GLN A 242 -9.77 13.92 -3.11
N ARG A 243 -10.79 14.78 -3.22
CA ARG A 243 -11.47 15.09 -4.49
C ARG A 243 -10.52 15.74 -5.50
N GLY A 244 -9.56 16.55 -5.04
CA GLY A 244 -8.51 17.13 -5.86
C GLY A 244 -7.50 16.10 -6.39
N GLU A 245 -7.21 15.05 -5.61
CA GLU A 245 -6.38 13.92 -6.03
C GLU A 245 -7.11 13.03 -7.04
N TYR A 246 -8.36 12.64 -6.77
CA TYR A 246 -9.19 11.89 -7.72
C TYR A 246 -9.29 12.59 -9.07
N ARG A 247 -9.47 13.92 -9.09
CA ARG A 247 -9.50 14.74 -10.32
C ARG A 247 -8.17 14.79 -11.07
N ARG A 248 -7.02 14.63 -10.39
CA ARG A 248 -5.70 14.56 -11.02
C ARG A 248 -5.45 13.18 -11.62
N ALA A 249 -5.74 12.11 -10.89
CA ALA A 249 -5.66 10.73 -11.41
C ALA A 249 -6.58 10.53 -12.62
N LEU A 250 -7.84 10.99 -12.54
CA LEU A 250 -8.76 11.03 -13.69
C LEU A 250 -8.33 12.04 -14.77
N GLY A 251 -7.35 12.90 -14.50
CA GLY A 251 -6.77 13.84 -15.47
C GLY A 251 -5.80 13.15 -16.44
N SER A 252 -4.92 12.28 -15.93
CA SER A 252 -4.01 11.44 -16.72
C SER A 252 -4.74 10.36 -17.55
N GLU A 253 -5.97 10.01 -17.17
CA GLU A 253 -6.77 9.01 -17.87
C GLU A 253 -7.19 9.39 -19.30
N SER A 254 -7.40 8.38 -20.14
CA SER A 254 -7.81 8.55 -21.54
C SER A 254 -9.15 9.29 -21.68
N GLY A 255 -9.37 9.97 -22.82
CA GLY A 255 -10.64 10.64 -23.09
C GLY A 255 -11.87 9.72 -23.00
N ALA A 256 -11.72 8.46 -23.38
CA ALA A 256 -12.74 7.42 -23.25
C ALA A 256 -12.98 7.02 -21.78
N ALA A 257 -11.91 6.79 -21.00
CA ALA A 257 -12.03 6.49 -19.56
C ALA A 257 -12.69 7.64 -18.78
N ARG A 258 -12.33 8.89 -19.09
CA ARG A 258 -12.97 10.10 -18.51
C ARG A 258 -14.46 10.24 -18.87
N LEU A 259 -14.87 9.77 -20.04
CA LEU A 259 -16.29 9.72 -20.43
C LEU A 259 -17.01 8.56 -19.74
N ALA A 260 -16.38 7.39 -19.67
CA ALA A 260 -16.91 6.20 -19.00
C ALA A 260 -17.12 6.47 -17.49
N GLU A 261 -16.17 7.11 -16.80
CA GLU A 261 -16.33 7.52 -15.40
C GLU A 261 -17.60 8.35 -15.21
N ARG A 262 -17.77 9.41 -16.02
CA ARG A 262 -18.89 10.36 -15.93
C ARG A 262 -20.25 9.71 -16.13
N LEU A 263 -20.34 8.70 -16.99
CA LEU A 263 -21.59 8.02 -17.34
C LEU A 263 -21.87 6.77 -16.48
N VAL A 264 -20.85 5.94 -16.26
CA VAL A 264 -20.98 4.64 -15.59
C VAL A 264 -21.00 4.81 -14.07
N LEU A 265 -20.12 5.62 -13.47
CA LEU A 265 -20.04 5.69 -12.00
C LEU A 265 -21.35 6.14 -11.33
N PRO A 266 -22.11 7.15 -11.83
CA PRO A 266 -23.39 7.53 -11.23
C PRO A 266 -24.44 6.40 -11.27
N VAL A 267 -24.53 5.67 -12.40
CA VAL A 267 -25.49 4.56 -12.56
C VAL A 267 -25.05 3.36 -11.72
N ALA A 268 -23.78 2.98 -11.81
CA ALA A 268 -23.24 1.80 -11.16
C ALA A 268 -23.22 1.93 -9.63
N SER A 269 -22.86 3.11 -9.09
CA SER A 269 -22.94 3.38 -7.64
C SER A 269 -24.38 3.48 -7.14
N GLY A 270 -25.31 4.02 -7.95
CA GLY A 270 -26.74 4.02 -7.65
C GLY A 270 -27.31 2.60 -7.53
N LEU A 271 -26.97 1.72 -8.48
CA LEU A 271 -27.38 0.32 -8.47
C LEU A 271 -26.67 -0.50 -7.37
N ALA A 272 -25.42 -0.18 -7.04
CA ALA A 272 -24.65 -0.88 -6.01
C ALA A 272 -25.29 -0.75 -4.62
N ARG A 273 -25.90 0.41 -4.31
CA ARG A 273 -26.68 0.60 -3.06
C ARG A 273 -27.77 -0.44 -2.84
N LEU A 274 -28.32 -1.02 -3.91
CA LEU A 274 -29.38 -2.03 -3.84
C LEU A 274 -28.88 -3.44 -3.49
N ARG A 275 -27.55 -3.64 -3.40
CA ARG A 275 -26.90 -4.93 -3.08
C ARG A 275 -25.77 -4.81 -2.05
N ASP A 276 -25.60 -3.64 -1.44
CA ASP A 276 -24.53 -3.41 -0.46
C ASP A 276 -24.89 -3.92 0.94
N ALA A 277 -24.54 -5.17 1.20
CA ALA A 277 -24.66 -5.80 2.51
C ALA A 277 -23.64 -5.28 3.56
N SER A 278 -22.70 -4.37 3.20
CA SER A 278 -21.70 -3.83 4.14
C SER A 278 -22.06 -2.47 4.74
N GLY A 279 -23.05 -1.78 4.15
CA GLY A 279 -23.40 -0.41 4.51
C GLY A 279 -22.37 0.66 4.14
N LEU A 280 -21.34 0.33 3.34
CA LEU A 280 -20.33 1.27 2.85
C LEU A 280 -20.96 2.45 2.10
N PHE A 281 -21.89 2.19 1.18
CA PHE A 281 -22.56 3.26 0.43
C PHE A 281 -23.58 4.01 1.29
N ALA A 282 -24.09 3.38 2.36
CA ALA A 282 -24.96 4.04 3.34
C ALA A 282 -24.16 5.03 4.20
N GLU A 283 -23.01 4.64 4.76
CA GLU A 283 -22.13 5.59 5.46
C GLU A 283 -21.66 6.70 4.52
N THR A 284 -21.26 6.37 3.29
CA THR A 284 -20.86 7.36 2.27
C THR A 284 -21.99 8.36 1.98
N ALA A 285 -23.26 7.92 1.94
CA ALA A 285 -24.41 8.80 1.76
C ALA A 285 -24.68 9.70 2.98
N GLY A 286 -24.52 9.18 4.20
CA GLY A 286 -24.61 9.96 5.43
C GLY A 286 -23.52 11.04 5.54
N VAL A 287 -22.28 10.68 5.17
CA VAL A 287 -21.14 11.61 5.09
C VAL A 287 -21.38 12.69 4.03
N ALA A 288 -21.86 12.28 2.84
CA ALA A 288 -22.17 13.21 1.74
C ALA A 288 -23.28 14.21 2.11
N HIS A 289 -24.29 13.78 2.87
CA HIS A 289 -25.34 14.65 3.40
C HIS A 289 -24.77 15.75 4.31
N GLY A 290 -23.92 15.40 5.29
CA GLY A 290 -23.28 16.39 6.18
C GLY A 290 -22.25 17.29 5.47
N LEU A 291 -21.70 16.85 4.34
CA LEU A 291 -20.87 17.65 3.43
C LEU A 291 -21.66 18.54 2.47
N GLY A 292 -22.98 18.37 2.35
CA GLY A 292 -23.82 19.10 1.38
C GLY A 292 -23.56 18.70 -0.09
N VAL A 293 -23.18 17.44 -0.35
CA VAL A 293 -22.81 16.95 -1.69
C VAL A 293 -23.56 15.68 -2.07
N ALA A 294 -23.64 15.37 -3.38
CA ALA A 294 -24.24 14.12 -3.82
C ALA A 294 -23.35 12.91 -3.42
N PRO A 295 -23.92 11.75 -3.02
CA PRO A 295 -23.14 10.60 -2.54
C PRO A 295 -22.01 10.11 -3.46
N ARG A 296 -22.21 10.20 -4.78
CA ARG A 296 -21.18 9.88 -5.79
C ARG A 296 -19.93 10.77 -5.69
N GLU A 297 -20.06 12.03 -5.26
CA GLU A 297 -18.93 12.96 -5.15
C GLU A 297 -18.08 12.66 -3.90
N ALA A 298 -18.73 12.24 -2.80
CA ALA A 298 -18.05 11.69 -1.64
C ALA A 298 -17.35 10.37 -2.00
N LEU A 299 -18.04 9.46 -2.71
CA LEU A 299 -17.48 8.18 -3.17
C LEU A 299 -16.23 8.34 -4.05
N ARG A 300 -16.20 9.33 -4.95
CA ARG A 300 -15.00 9.66 -5.74
C ARG A 300 -13.82 10.04 -4.83
N ALA A 301 -14.06 10.85 -3.80
CA ALA A 301 -13.03 11.24 -2.84
C ALA A 301 -12.64 10.09 -1.88
N THR A 302 -13.52 9.12 -1.63
CA THR A 302 -13.19 7.84 -0.98
C THR A 302 -12.24 6.99 -1.83
N PHE A 303 -12.43 6.95 -3.16
CA PHE A 303 -11.64 6.13 -4.09
C PHE A 303 -10.29 6.75 -4.50
N ALA A 304 -9.90 7.89 -3.92
CA ALA A 304 -8.53 8.41 -4.04
C ALA A 304 -7.58 7.66 -3.08
N LEU A 305 -7.43 6.34 -3.26
CA LEU A 305 -6.61 5.47 -2.40
C LEU A 305 -5.18 5.31 -2.94
N ASP A 306 -4.18 5.53 -2.09
CA ASP A 306 -2.74 5.46 -2.41
C ASP A 306 -1.98 5.08 -1.12
N ALA A 307 -1.89 3.77 -0.81
CA ALA A 307 -1.46 3.32 0.51
C ALA A 307 -0.61 2.04 0.47
N ALA A 308 0.67 2.16 0.82
CA ALA A 308 1.51 1.02 1.19
C ALA A 308 1.17 0.54 2.61
N SER A 309 1.62 -0.63 3.02
CA SER A 309 1.45 -1.17 4.38
C SER A 309 2.40 -2.33 4.66
N THR A 310 2.76 -2.51 5.94
CA THR A 310 3.55 -3.66 6.41
C THR A 310 2.90 -4.23 7.67
N VAL A 311 2.69 -5.54 7.72
CA VAL A 311 2.04 -6.23 8.84
C VAL A 311 2.78 -7.52 9.19
N PHE A 312 2.81 -7.87 10.47
CA PHE A 312 3.04 -9.23 10.92
C PHE A 312 1.87 -9.73 11.76
N ALA A 313 1.65 -11.04 11.74
CA ALA A 313 0.71 -11.73 12.61
C ALA A 313 1.44 -12.92 13.27
N ALA A 314 1.20 -13.12 14.56
CA ALA A 314 1.81 -14.15 15.39
C ALA A 314 0.77 -14.73 16.37
N THR A 315 1.02 -15.94 16.87
CA THR A 315 0.13 -16.68 17.76
C THR A 315 0.91 -17.74 18.56
N ARG A 316 0.27 -18.48 19.46
CA ARG A 316 0.75 -19.72 20.11
C ARG A 316 2.27 -19.71 20.42
N SER A 317 3.08 -20.53 19.77
CA SER A 317 4.52 -20.67 20.08
C SER A 317 5.38 -19.47 19.69
N ALA A 318 4.83 -18.49 18.96
CA ALA A 318 5.52 -17.23 18.63
C ALA A 318 5.28 -16.12 19.66
N THR A 319 4.27 -16.21 20.52
CA THR A 319 3.84 -15.13 21.45
C THR A 319 3.98 -15.52 22.91
N ALA A 320 4.35 -14.56 23.77
CA ALA A 320 4.72 -14.82 25.17
C ALA A 320 3.55 -15.34 26.04
N ASP A 321 2.31 -15.04 25.66
CA ASP A 321 1.08 -15.49 26.33
C ASP A 321 0.30 -16.54 25.52
N GLY A 322 0.86 -17.04 24.42
CA GLY A 322 0.20 -17.95 23.48
C GLY A 322 -0.95 -17.33 22.68
N GLY A 323 -1.28 -16.06 22.90
CA GLY A 323 -2.40 -15.39 22.26
C GLY A 323 -2.07 -14.85 20.87
N PRO A 324 -3.08 -14.68 19.99
CA PRO A 324 -2.93 -13.96 18.73
C PRO A 324 -2.46 -12.52 18.95
N LEU A 325 -1.58 -12.06 18.06
CA LEU A 325 -0.99 -10.73 18.04
C LEU A 325 -0.81 -10.27 16.59
N LEU A 326 -1.24 -9.06 16.26
CA LEU A 326 -0.84 -8.37 15.01
C LEU A 326 -0.06 -7.10 15.36
N GLY A 327 0.97 -6.80 14.57
CA GLY A 327 1.57 -5.47 14.50
C GLY A 327 1.52 -4.97 13.06
N ARG A 328 1.02 -3.76 12.84
CA ARG A 328 0.81 -3.22 11.49
C ARG A 328 1.08 -1.71 11.37
N ASN A 329 1.83 -1.33 10.33
CA ASN A 329 1.93 0.03 9.83
C ASN A 329 1.11 0.18 8.53
N ALA A 330 0.40 1.29 8.38
CA ALA A 330 -0.26 1.72 7.15
C ALA A 330 0.35 3.03 6.66
N ASP A 331 0.83 3.05 5.43
CA ASP A 331 1.81 4.01 4.94
C ASP A 331 1.18 4.85 3.81
N TRP A 332 0.86 6.12 4.11
CA TRP A 332 0.24 7.06 3.17
C TRP A 332 0.44 8.51 3.64
N GLY A 333 0.95 9.37 2.76
CA GLY A 333 1.12 10.81 3.02
C GLY A 333 -0.04 11.52 3.73
N ASP A 334 0.27 12.22 4.82
CA ASP A 334 -0.66 12.98 5.67
C ASP A 334 -1.27 14.22 4.96
N ALA A 335 -0.78 14.56 3.77
CA ALA A 335 -1.21 15.73 2.99
C ALA A 335 -0.98 17.07 3.71
N GLY A 336 0.22 17.27 4.25
CA GLY A 336 0.60 18.45 5.01
C GLY A 336 -0.11 18.55 6.37
N GLY A 337 -0.34 17.42 7.02
CA GLY A 337 -1.03 17.28 8.31
C GLY A 337 -2.56 17.24 8.23
N LEU A 338 -3.14 17.17 7.03
CA LEU A 338 -4.59 17.24 6.82
C LEU A 338 -5.31 15.91 7.07
N ARG A 339 -4.71 14.78 6.71
CA ARG A 339 -5.18 13.44 7.09
C ARG A 339 -4.61 13.10 8.47
N ARG A 340 -5.38 13.36 9.52
CA ARG A 340 -5.09 12.79 10.84
C ARG A 340 -5.54 11.32 10.91
N PRO A 341 -4.82 10.45 11.63
CA PRO A 341 -5.28 9.10 11.91
C PRO A 341 -6.58 9.12 12.72
N LEU A 342 -7.41 8.10 12.52
CA LEU A 342 -8.77 8.05 13.03
C LEU A 342 -9.14 6.62 13.47
N VAL A 343 -9.32 6.41 14.77
CA VAL A 343 -9.97 5.19 15.31
C VAL A 343 -11.47 5.44 15.43
N VAL A 344 -12.29 4.48 15.02
CA VAL A 344 -13.75 4.57 15.13
C VAL A 344 -14.33 3.34 15.78
N HIS A 345 -15.04 3.54 16.88
CA HIS A 345 -15.93 2.54 17.47
C HIS A 345 -17.28 2.58 16.74
N TYR A 346 -17.72 1.43 16.25
CA TYR A 346 -19.00 1.22 15.61
C TYR A 346 -19.91 0.38 16.50
N ASP A 347 -21.06 0.95 16.88
CA ASP A 347 -22.15 0.24 17.56
C ASP A 347 -23.38 0.15 16.64
N PRO A 348 -23.40 -0.81 15.68
CA PRO A 348 -24.45 -0.90 14.67
C PRO A 348 -25.78 -1.40 15.21
N GLU A 349 -26.85 -1.02 14.52
CA GLU A 349 -28.19 -1.59 14.66
C GLU A 349 -28.27 -3.01 14.04
N GLY A 350 -29.12 -3.86 14.62
CA GLY A 350 -29.32 -5.24 14.18
C GLY A 350 -28.28 -6.22 14.70
N ASP A 351 -28.08 -7.31 13.95
CA ASP A 351 -27.25 -8.46 14.34
C ASP A 351 -25.76 -8.30 14.04
N ALA A 352 -25.35 -7.17 13.46
CA ALA A 352 -23.96 -6.87 13.20
C ALA A 352 -23.17 -6.67 14.50
N LEU A 353 -21.97 -7.25 14.56
CA LEU A 353 -21.04 -7.14 15.68
C LEU A 353 -20.58 -5.70 15.87
N ARG A 354 -20.34 -5.30 17.13
CA ARG A 354 -19.58 -4.09 17.47
C ARG A 354 -18.12 -4.26 17.07
N TYR A 355 -17.49 -3.20 16.55
CA TYR A 355 -16.08 -3.23 16.17
C TYR A 355 -15.39 -1.88 16.31
N VAL A 356 -14.06 -1.90 16.52
CA VAL A 356 -13.21 -0.72 16.29
C VAL A 356 -12.50 -0.85 14.95
N ALA A 357 -12.25 0.27 14.29
CA ALA A 357 -11.48 0.32 13.06
C ALA A 357 -10.59 1.57 12.98
N ALA A 358 -9.31 1.37 12.67
CA ALA A 358 -8.38 2.43 12.31
C ALA A 358 -8.52 2.79 10.82
N ARG A 359 -8.51 4.09 10.53
CA ARG A 359 -8.68 4.70 9.19
C ARG A 359 -8.20 6.16 9.22
N TRP A 360 -8.60 6.95 8.24
CA TRP A 360 -8.62 8.42 8.26
C TRP A 360 -10.04 8.89 7.91
N ALA A 361 -10.31 10.18 8.08
CA ALA A 361 -11.62 10.78 7.77
C ALA A 361 -12.06 10.53 6.31
N LEU A 362 -13.38 10.52 6.07
CA LEU A 362 -14.06 10.26 4.79
C LEU A 362 -14.01 8.80 4.29
N ASN A 363 -12.99 7.99 4.58
CA ASN A 363 -12.95 6.61 4.08
C ASN A 363 -13.84 5.65 4.91
N PRO A 364 -14.91 5.03 4.37
CA PRO A 364 -15.69 3.98 5.03
C PRO A 364 -15.01 2.60 5.04
N LEU A 365 -13.91 2.42 4.32
CA LEU A 365 -12.99 1.30 4.51
C LEU A 365 -12.02 1.61 5.65
N PHE A 366 -11.36 0.57 6.15
CA PHE A 366 -10.42 0.62 7.27
C PHE A 366 -9.06 0.09 6.82
N VAL A 367 -8.01 0.41 7.56
CA VAL A 367 -6.71 -0.25 7.42
C VAL A 367 -6.66 -1.52 8.26
N VAL A 368 -6.97 -1.41 9.56
CA VAL A 368 -7.09 -2.55 10.47
C VAL A 368 -8.28 -2.35 11.41
N GLY A 369 -8.96 -3.44 11.77
CA GLY A 369 -10.05 -3.42 12.74
C GLY A 369 -10.14 -4.71 13.54
N LEU A 370 -10.93 -4.66 14.61
CA LEU A 370 -11.17 -5.73 15.59
C LEU A 370 -12.62 -5.68 16.04
N ASN A 371 -13.32 -6.80 16.06
CA ASN A 371 -14.72 -6.90 16.52
C ASN A 371 -14.87 -7.54 17.91
N GLU A 372 -16.07 -7.44 18.49
CA GLU A 372 -16.37 -7.94 19.84
C GLU A 372 -16.37 -9.46 19.99
N ALA A 373 -16.29 -10.21 18.87
CA ALA A 373 -16.04 -11.65 18.88
C ALA A 373 -14.54 -11.98 18.94
N GLY A 374 -13.66 -10.99 18.87
CA GLY A 374 -12.21 -11.18 18.84
C GLY A 374 -11.66 -11.61 17.48
N PHE A 375 -12.35 -11.27 16.38
CA PHE A 375 -11.80 -11.40 15.02
C PHE A 375 -11.19 -10.07 14.57
N ALA A 376 -9.94 -10.13 14.08
CA ALA A 376 -9.18 -8.99 13.58
C ALA A 376 -8.82 -9.15 12.10
N LEU A 377 -8.84 -8.03 11.38
CA LEU A 377 -8.63 -7.99 9.94
C LEU A 377 -7.76 -6.78 9.56
N SER A 378 -6.71 -7.03 8.78
CA SER A 378 -5.72 -6.04 8.34
C SER A 378 -5.60 -6.04 6.81
N PHE A 379 -6.07 -4.96 6.18
CA PHE A 379 -6.02 -4.71 4.74
C PHE A 379 -4.67 -4.12 4.31
N ASN A 380 -3.94 -4.77 3.40
CA ASN A 380 -2.87 -4.14 2.63
C ASN A 380 -3.31 -4.00 1.16
N TYR A 381 -2.95 -2.87 0.53
CA TYR A 381 -3.20 -2.64 -0.90
C TYR A 381 -2.46 -3.66 -1.77
N PHE A 382 -3.15 -4.15 -2.80
CA PHE A 382 -2.64 -5.07 -3.82
C PHE A 382 -2.92 -4.46 -5.19
N ASP A 383 -1.87 -4.08 -5.92
CA ASP A 383 -2.01 -3.46 -7.23
C ASP A 383 -2.19 -4.51 -8.33
N THR A 384 -3.35 -4.48 -9.00
CA THR A 384 -3.70 -5.46 -10.03
C THR A 384 -4.56 -4.84 -11.12
N GLU A 385 -4.67 -5.53 -12.26
CA GLU A 385 -5.51 -5.09 -13.37
C GLU A 385 -6.70 -6.06 -13.59
N PRO A 386 -7.97 -5.65 -13.42
CA PRO A 386 -8.44 -4.33 -12.98
C PRO A 386 -8.44 -4.19 -11.44
N LEU A 387 -7.98 -3.03 -10.95
CA LEU A 387 -7.86 -2.75 -9.51
C LEU A 387 -9.20 -2.75 -8.76
N MET A 388 -10.28 -2.31 -9.42
CA MET A 388 -11.60 -2.10 -8.80
C MET A 388 -12.77 -2.51 -9.69
N THR A 389 -13.86 -2.95 -9.06
CA THR A 389 -15.17 -3.13 -9.72
C THR A 389 -16.09 -1.95 -9.40
N THR A 390 -16.56 -1.23 -10.42
CA THR A 390 -17.62 -0.22 -10.24
C THR A 390 -19.04 -0.81 -10.37
N VAL A 391 -19.22 -1.89 -11.13
CA VAL A 391 -20.53 -2.47 -11.47
C VAL A 391 -20.97 -3.54 -10.47
N LEU A 392 -21.81 -3.13 -9.52
CA LEU A 392 -22.35 -3.95 -8.42
C LEU A 392 -21.25 -4.61 -7.53
N PRO A 393 -20.29 -3.84 -6.98
CA PRO A 393 -19.27 -4.36 -6.09
C PRO A 393 -19.84 -4.87 -4.75
N SER A 394 -19.20 -5.91 -4.25
CA SER A 394 -19.32 -6.44 -2.90
C SER A 394 -18.09 -6.01 -2.09
N TRP A 395 -18.28 -5.62 -0.83
CA TRP A 395 -17.20 -5.15 0.06
C TRP A 395 -16.98 -6.13 1.22
N PRO A 396 -16.45 -7.35 0.96
CA PRO A 396 -16.26 -8.36 2.01
C PRO A 396 -15.31 -7.90 3.13
N HIS A 397 -14.42 -6.94 2.81
CA HIS A 397 -13.54 -6.27 3.76
C HIS A 397 -14.30 -5.81 5.01
N ARG A 398 -15.40 -5.09 4.79
CA ARG A 398 -16.23 -4.49 5.84
C ARG A 398 -17.22 -5.49 6.43
N ARG A 399 -17.80 -6.38 5.60
CA ARG A 399 -18.68 -7.46 6.10
C ARG A 399 -17.97 -8.39 7.09
N ALA A 400 -16.70 -8.74 6.85
CA ALA A 400 -15.97 -9.65 7.72
C ALA A 400 -15.86 -9.12 9.17
N LEU A 401 -15.55 -7.84 9.39
CA LEU A 401 -15.59 -7.25 10.74
C LEU A 401 -17.00 -7.23 11.35
N GLN A 402 -18.05 -7.12 10.52
CA GLN A 402 -19.44 -7.01 10.95
C GLN A 402 -20.07 -8.36 11.35
N GLU A 403 -19.57 -9.49 10.84
CA GLU A 403 -20.24 -10.79 11.00
C GLU A 403 -19.32 -11.95 11.43
N ALA A 404 -18.02 -11.94 11.05
CA ALA A 404 -17.14 -13.07 11.27
C ALA A 404 -16.62 -13.13 12.71
N ARG A 405 -16.69 -14.31 13.32
CA ARG A 405 -16.17 -14.63 14.66
C ARG A 405 -14.86 -15.40 14.60
N THR A 406 -14.53 -15.94 13.42
CA THR A 406 -13.39 -16.82 13.17
C THR A 406 -12.68 -16.47 11.86
N VAL A 407 -11.42 -16.89 11.71
CA VAL A 407 -10.66 -16.80 10.45
C VAL A 407 -11.34 -17.60 9.34
N GLU A 408 -11.92 -18.77 9.63
CA GLU A 408 -12.66 -19.56 8.64
C GLU A 408 -13.90 -18.81 8.12
N GLU A 409 -14.70 -18.22 9.01
CA GLU A 409 -15.82 -17.34 8.60
C GLU A 409 -15.32 -16.16 7.79
N GLY A 410 -14.26 -15.48 8.25
CA GLY A 410 -13.63 -14.35 7.55
C GLY A 410 -13.19 -14.69 6.13
N VAL A 411 -12.53 -15.83 5.94
CA VAL A 411 -12.13 -16.35 4.62
C VAL A 411 -13.36 -16.63 3.74
N GLU A 412 -14.45 -17.14 4.30
CA GLU A 412 -15.69 -17.41 3.55
C GLU A 412 -16.47 -16.14 3.18
N VAL A 413 -16.40 -15.06 3.98
CA VAL A 413 -16.92 -13.74 3.58
C VAL A 413 -16.27 -13.26 2.27
N PHE A 414 -14.98 -13.50 2.11
CA PHE A 414 -14.24 -13.14 0.89
C PHE A 414 -14.50 -14.11 -0.27
N ARG A 415 -14.55 -15.43 -0.03
CA ARG A 415 -14.86 -16.43 -1.08
C ARG A 415 -16.27 -16.29 -1.64
N SER A 416 -17.25 -15.97 -0.80
CA SER A 416 -18.64 -15.74 -1.21
C SER A 416 -18.86 -14.41 -1.97
N ALA A 417 -17.86 -13.52 -2.03
CA ALA A 417 -17.96 -12.20 -2.64
C ALA A 417 -17.92 -12.24 -4.18
N ARG A 418 -19.06 -12.61 -4.80
CA ARG A 418 -19.26 -12.75 -6.26
C ARG A 418 -18.74 -11.62 -7.16
N ARG A 419 -18.52 -10.41 -6.64
CA ARG A 419 -17.95 -9.26 -7.35
C ARG A 419 -17.10 -8.42 -6.40
N LEU A 420 -15.82 -8.76 -6.26
CA LEU A 420 -14.92 -8.03 -5.37
C LEU A 420 -14.80 -6.55 -5.76
N GLY A 421 -15.01 -5.64 -4.80
CA GLY A 421 -14.98 -4.18 -5.04
C GLY A 421 -13.60 -3.62 -5.37
N MET A 422 -12.54 -4.17 -4.79
CA MET A 422 -11.14 -3.80 -5.04
C MET A 422 -10.18 -4.96 -4.73
N SER A 423 -9.00 -4.99 -5.35
CA SER A 423 -7.95 -5.95 -4.98
C SER A 423 -7.33 -5.65 -3.61
N CYS A 424 -6.96 -6.70 -2.89
CA CYS A 424 -6.46 -6.61 -1.52
C CYS A 424 -5.62 -7.82 -1.11
N PHE A 425 -4.66 -7.59 -0.22
CA PHE A 425 -4.20 -8.60 0.74
C PHE A 425 -4.90 -8.35 2.08
N MET A 426 -5.28 -9.42 2.76
CA MET A 426 -6.11 -9.35 3.96
C MET A 426 -5.64 -10.35 4.99
N VAL A 427 -4.79 -9.89 5.91
CA VAL A 427 -4.26 -10.68 7.03
C VAL A 427 -5.31 -10.76 8.14
N MET A 428 -5.57 -11.97 8.62
CA MET A 428 -6.62 -12.29 9.58
C MET A 428 -6.04 -13.00 10.80
N ALA A 429 -6.60 -12.71 11.97
CA ALA A 429 -6.47 -13.55 13.15
C ALA A 429 -7.77 -13.56 13.96
N ASP A 430 -8.03 -14.64 14.71
CA ASP A 430 -9.14 -14.69 15.67
C ASP A 430 -8.70 -15.08 17.08
N ALA A 431 -9.63 -14.94 18.04
CA ALA A 431 -9.41 -15.18 19.46
C ALA A 431 -8.96 -16.60 19.84
N ARG A 432 -9.09 -17.59 18.94
CA ARG A 432 -8.60 -18.97 19.13
C ARG A 432 -7.12 -19.12 18.78
N GLY A 433 -6.53 -18.07 18.19
CA GLY A 433 -5.14 -18.07 17.73
C GLY A 433 -4.96 -18.56 16.30
N ASP A 434 -6.03 -18.74 15.52
CA ASP A 434 -5.93 -19.09 14.10
C ASP A 434 -5.49 -17.88 13.25
N LEU A 435 -4.69 -18.14 12.22
CA LEU A 435 -4.07 -17.13 11.33
C LEU A 435 -4.30 -17.49 9.86
N ALA A 436 -4.60 -16.51 9.01
CA ALA A 436 -4.57 -16.66 7.56
C ALA A 436 -4.34 -15.33 6.85
N MET A 437 -4.12 -15.38 5.53
CA MET A 437 -4.25 -14.25 4.64
C MET A 437 -5.08 -14.64 3.42
N VAL A 438 -5.94 -13.75 2.91
CA VAL A 438 -6.48 -13.87 1.55
C VAL A 438 -5.85 -12.84 0.62
N GLU A 439 -5.50 -13.27 -0.58
CA GLU A 439 -4.99 -12.44 -1.67
C GLU A 439 -6.06 -12.42 -2.76
N CYS A 440 -6.70 -11.28 -2.99
CA CYS A 440 -7.89 -11.20 -3.83
C CYS A 440 -7.77 -10.13 -4.92
N ARG A 441 -8.33 -10.41 -6.10
CA ARG A 441 -8.47 -9.45 -7.20
C ARG A 441 -9.86 -9.50 -7.85
N PRO A 442 -10.38 -8.37 -8.36
CA PRO A 442 -11.56 -8.38 -9.22
C PRO A 442 -11.37 -9.28 -10.45
N GLY A 443 -12.44 -9.92 -10.91
CA GLY A 443 -12.39 -10.94 -11.96
C GLY A 443 -12.07 -12.33 -11.42
N ASP A 444 -10.85 -12.53 -10.92
CA ASP A 444 -10.28 -13.88 -10.71
C ASP A 444 -10.38 -14.41 -9.26
N GLY A 445 -11.00 -13.66 -8.34
CA GLY A 445 -11.40 -14.16 -7.02
C GLY A 445 -10.32 -14.01 -5.94
N CYS A 446 -10.19 -15.03 -5.07
CA CYS A 446 -9.32 -15.00 -3.89
C CYS A 446 -8.49 -16.29 -3.75
N ALA A 447 -7.17 -16.14 -3.67
CA ALA A 447 -6.28 -17.16 -3.13
C ALA A 447 -6.23 -17.06 -1.59
N VAL A 448 -5.89 -18.15 -0.91
CA VAL A 448 -5.76 -18.19 0.56
C VAL A 448 -4.38 -18.71 0.94
N PHE A 449 -3.61 -17.88 1.63
CA PHE A 449 -2.36 -18.26 2.28
C PHE A 449 -2.64 -18.62 3.75
N ARG A 450 -2.00 -19.68 4.23
CA ARG A 450 -1.89 -20.01 5.66
C ARG A 450 -0.40 -20.21 5.96
N PRO A 451 0.11 -19.70 7.09
CA PRO A 451 1.48 -19.95 7.49
C PRO A 451 1.66 -21.41 7.92
N GLU A 452 2.85 -21.96 7.71
CA GLU A 452 3.21 -23.31 8.19
C GLU A 452 3.57 -23.31 9.69
N GLY A 453 4.01 -22.16 10.20
CA GLY A 453 4.30 -21.93 11.62
C GLY A 453 3.38 -20.89 12.25
N ASP A 454 3.60 -20.62 13.53
CA ASP A 454 2.76 -19.72 14.35
C ASP A 454 2.96 -18.21 14.10
N TRP A 455 3.64 -17.80 13.01
CA TRP A 455 3.70 -16.39 12.59
C TRP A 455 4.02 -16.23 11.09
N PHE A 456 3.74 -15.03 10.55
CA PHE A 456 4.23 -14.57 9.24
C PHE A 456 4.17 -13.03 9.12
N ALA A 457 4.80 -12.48 8.09
CA ALA A 457 4.70 -11.08 7.70
C ALA A 457 4.20 -10.89 6.26
N GLN A 458 3.71 -9.69 5.94
CA GLN A 458 3.21 -9.30 4.63
C GLN A 458 3.43 -7.80 4.36
N ALA A 459 3.82 -7.47 3.13
CA ALA A 459 3.92 -6.11 2.61
C ALA A 459 2.87 -5.86 1.49
N ASN A 460 3.29 -5.37 0.31
CA ASN A 460 2.42 -5.00 -0.81
C ASN A 460 2.70 -5.80 -2.09
N HIS A 461 3.24 -7.02 -2.00
CA HIS A 461 3.46 -7.91 -3.13
C HIS A 461 2.83 -9.28 -2.84
N ALA A 462 2.36 -9.97 -3.87
CA ALA A 462 1.71 -11.26 -3.75
C ALA A 462 2.70 -12.37 -3.38
N ARG A 463 2.27 -13.25 -2.46
CA ARG A 463 2.98 -14.46 -2.01
C ARG A 463 2.39 -15.74 -2.64
N THR A 464 1.12 -15.77 -3.04
CA THR A 464 0.53 -17.00 -3.61
C THR A 464 0.85 -17.15 -5.10
N PRO A 465 1.16 -18.38 -5.59
CA PRO A 465 1.42 -18.61 -7.02
C PRO A 465 0.27 -18.21 -7.96
N ALA A 466 -0.96 -18.18 -7.45
CA ALA A 466 -2.14 -17.76 -8.19
C ALA A 466 -2.25 -16.24 -8.40
N MET A 467 -1.58 -15.43 -7.56
CA MET A 467 -1.70 -13.96 -7.57
C MET A 467 -0.42 -13.25 -8.03
N ILE A 468 0.75 -13.89 -7.90
CA ILE A 468 2.04 -13.38 -8.42
C ILE A 468 1.97 -12.94 -9.90
N PRO A 469 1.32 -13.67 -10.84
CA PRO A 469 1.21 -13.25 -12.24
C PRO A 469 0.35 -11.99 -12.48
N HIS A 470 -0.43 -11.56 -11.48
CA HIS A 470 -1.34 -10.41 -11.57
C HIS A 470 -0.83 -9.16 -10.82
N ASP A 471 0.33 -9.28 -10.19
CA ASP A 471 0.94 -8.28 -9.30
C ASP A 471 1.69 -7.21 -10.09
N ARG A 472 1.14 -5.98 -10.11
CA ARG A 472 1.70 -4.83 -10.83
C ARG A 472 2.67 -4.00 -9.98
N TYR A 473 2.65 -4.15 -8.65
CA TYR A 473 3.44 -3.36 -7.70
C TYR A 473 4.55 -4.19 -7.03
N ARG A 474 5.18 -5.10 -7.79
CA ARG A 474 6.43 -5.71 -7.34
C ARG A 474 7.53 -4.64 -7.45
N HIS A 475 7.85 -4.07 -6.30
CA HIS A 475 8.66 -2.86 -6.14
C HIS A 475 9.62 -3.08 -4.95
N PRO A 476 10.91 -2.68 -5.02
CA PRO A 476 11.93 -3.05 -4.04
C PRO A 476 11.55 -2.68 -2.59
N ASP A 477 10.90 -1.53 -2.39
CA ASP A 477 10.36 -1.14 -1.08
C ASP A 477 9.43 -2.21 -0.45
N SER A 478 8.58 -2.86 -1.25
CA SER A 478 7.67 -3.92 -0.79
C SER A 478 8.44 -5.16 -0.32
N PHE A 479 9.59 -5.46 -0.91
CA PHE A 479 10.47 -6.56 -0.48
C PHE A 479 11.34 -6.16 0.70
N ALA A 480 11.91 -4.95 0.70
CA ALA A 480 12.72 -4.42 1.78
C ALA A 480 11.94 -4.30 3.10
N ARG A 481 10.70 -3.80 3.04
CA ARG A 481 9.80 -3.73 4.22
C ARG A 481 9.38 -5.10 4.72
N LEU A 482 9.17 -6.09 3.83
CA LEU A 482 8.91 -7.47 4.26
C LEU A 482 10.13 -8.07 4.97
N ALA A 483 11.31 -8.01 4.33
CA ALA A 483 12.55 -8.55 4.90
C ALA A 483 12.94 -7.86 6.21
N GLY A 484 12.77 -6.54 6.31
CA GLY A 484 12.97 -5.79 7.55
C GLY A 484 11.99 -6.19 8.66
N MET A 485 10.71 -6.41 8.33
CA MET A 485 9.72 -6.93 9.28
C MET A 485 10.08 -8.34 9.76
N GLU A 486 10.43 -9.25 8.85
CA GLU A 486 10.80 -10.62 9.20
C GLU A 486 12.11 -10.65 10.03
N ALA A 487 13.09 -9.80 9.73
CA ALA A 487 14.32 -9.63 10.51
C ALA A 487 14.09 -9.00 11.90
N ALA A 488 13.13 -8.08 12.04
CA ALA A 488 12.77 -7.48 13.33
C ALA A 488 11.91 -8.42 14.21
N VAL A 489 11.09 -9.27 13.61
CA VAL A 489 10.26 -10.25 14.33
C VAL A 489 11.05 -11.48 14.78
N ALA A 490 11.92 -12.03 13.91
CA ALA A 490 12.57 -13.33 14.14
C ALA A 490 13.34 -13.46 15.48
N PRO A 491 14.10 -12.46 15.97
CA PRO A 491 14.80 -12.51 17.27
C PRO A 491 13.87 -12.52 18.50
N HIS A 492 12.56 -12.39 18.31
CA HIS A 492 11.57 -12.24 19.36
C HIS A 492 10.45 -13.32 19.32
N VAL A 493 10.52 -14.25 18.36
CA VAL A 493 9.61 -15.40 18.29
C VAL A 493 9.71 -16.25 19.57
N GLY A 494 8.56 -16.54 20.18
CA GLY A 494 8.43 -17.17 21.49
C GLY A 494 8.36 -16.17 22.66
N ALA A 495 8.60 -14.89 22.40
CA ALA A 495 8.58 -13.82 23.39
C ALA A 495 7.73 -12.60 22.99
N LEU A 496 7.05 -12.61 21.83
CA LEU A 496 6.31 -11.44 21.33
C LEU A 496 5.20 -10.99 22.30
N THR A 497 5.20 -9.69 22.60
CA THR A 497 4.20 -8.95 23.40
C THR A 497 3.75 -7.68 22.66
N PRO A 498 2.70 -6.95 23.12
CA PRO A 498 2.32 -5.67 22.51
C PRO A 498 3.43 -4.61 22.51
N GLU A 499 4.26 -4.57 23.56
CA GLU A 499 5.40 -3.65 23.67
C GLU A 499 6.52 -4.01 22.69
N LEU A 500 6.73 -5.31 22.44
CA LEU A 500 7.64 -5.80 21.40
C LEU A 500 7.10 -5.49 20.01
N ALA A 501 5.80 -5.69 19.76
CA ALA A 501 5.16 -5.31 18.51
C ALA A 501 5.32 -3.81 18.22
N ALA A 502 5.11 -2.94 19.21
CA ALA A 502 5.32 -1.50 19.05
C ALA A 502 6.79 -1.14 18.77
N ARG A 503 7.78 -1.89 19.31
CA ARG A 503 9.20 -1.72 18.94
C ARG A 503 9.50 -2.20 17.52
N ILE A 504 8.93 -3.32 17.10
CA ILE A 504 9.07 -3.86 15.73
C ILE A 504 8.51 -2.86 14.69
N LEU A 505 7.36 -2.24 14.98
CA LEU A 505 6.77 -1.20 14.11
C LEU A 505 7.57 0.10 14.03
N ARG A 506 8.54 0.31 14.92
CA ARG A 506 9.49 1.43 14.89
C ARG A 506 10.78 1.10 14.14
N ASP A 507 11.00 -0.16 13.72
CA ASP A 507 12.30 -0.54 13.21
C ASP A 507 12.70 0.19 11.92
N ARG A 508 13.96 0.64 11.90
CA ARG A 508 14.60 1.26 10.75
C ARG A 508 15.90 0.54 10.35
N SER A 509 16.27 -0.56 11.02
CA SER A 509 17.56 -1.24 10.87
C SER A 509 17.93 -1.61 9.42
N GLY A 510 16.93 -1.90 8.58
CA GLY A 510 17.12 -2.21 7.16
C GLY A 510 17.63 -1.05 6.28
N HIS A 511 17.62 0.20 6.75
CA HIS A 511 18.14 1.35 6.00
C HIS A 511 18.83 2.40 6.88
N ALA A 512 19.96 2.93 6.42
CA ALA A 512 20.73 3.97 7.13
C ALA A 512 20.01 5.33 7.25
N TYR A 513 18.94 5.58 6.48
CA TYR A 513 18.22 6.85 6.43
C TYR A 513 16.72 6.65 6.65
N PRO A 514 16.02 7.60 7.30
CA PRO A 514 14.62 7.41 7.68
C PRO A 514 13.66 7.49 6.49
N ASN A 515 14.04 8.16 5.40
CA ASN A 515 13.36 8.12 4.09
C ASN A 515 13.70 6.87 3.25
N GLY A 516 14.35 5.87 3.86
CA GLY A 516 14.51 4.53 3.30
C GLY A 516 13.32 3.60 3.54
N SER A 517 13.28 2.51 2.78
CA SER A 517 12.18 1.55 2.63
C SER A 517 12.05 0.60 3.83
N SER A 518 11.87 1.20 5.00
CA SER A 518 11.93 0.57 6.33
C SER A 518 10.54 0.31 6.92
N VAL A 519 10.46 -0.46 8.02
CA VAL A 519 9.18 -0.72 8.71
C VAL A 519 8.63 0.57 9.32
N GLY A 520 9.45 1.31 10.08
CA GLY A 520 9.15 2.60 10.68
C GLY A 520 9.44 3.81 9.77
N ASN A 521 9.14 3.70 8.47
CA ASN A 521 9.43 4.71 7.46
C ASN A 521 8.67 6.05 7.68
N LEU A 522 9.04 7.10 6.94
CA LEU A 522 8.39 8.42 7.04
C LEU A 522 6.91 8.47 6.58
N TYR A 523 6.39 7.45 5.87
CA TYR A 523 5.03 7.44 5.34
C TYR A 523 4.00 6.80 6.29
N VAL A 524 4.42 6.18 7.40
CA VAL A 524 3.48 5.58 8.36
C VAL A 524 2.47 6.64 8.86
N LEU A 525 1.19 6.35 8.69
CA LEU A 525 0.05 7.18 9.09
C LEU A 525 -0.77 6.53 10.21
N ASN A 526 -0.98 5.22 10.14
CA ASN A 526 -1.62 4.43 11.21
C ASN A 526 -0.64 3.34 11.65
N ALA A 527 -0.16 3.40 12.88
CA ALA A 527 0.66 2.36 13.50
C ALA A 527 -0.17 1.69 14.61
N VAL A 528 -0.36 0.37 14.51
CA VAL A 528 -1.37 -0.35 15.27
C VAL A 528 -0.88 -1.72 15.74
N VAL A 529 -1.17 -2.04 16.99
CA VAL A 529 -0.96 -3.37 17.58
C VAL A 529 -2.32 -3.94 18.02
N VAL A 530 -2.57 -5.23 17.82
CA VAL A 530 -3.86 -5.88 18.13
C VAL A 530 -3.64 -7.20 18.86
N GLN A 531 -4.34 -7.44 19.98
CA GLN A 531 -4.45 -8.77 20.60
C GLN A 531 -5.91 -9.25 20.55
N PRO A 532 -6.31 -9.99 19.50
CA PRO A 532 -7.71 -10.35 19.25
C PRO A 532 -8.37 -11.14 20.39
N ALA A 533 -7.65 -12.09 21.01
CA ALA A 533 -8.15 -12.88 22.14
C ALA A 533 -8.44 -12.08 23.42
N LYS A 534 -7.92 -10.85 23.53
CA LYS A 534 -8.20 -9.93 24.65
C LYS A 534 -9.18 -8.82 24.26
N GLY A 535 -9.61 -8.76 23.00
CA GLY A 535 -10.43 -7.66 22.47
C GLY A 535 -9.69 -6.31 22.40
N LEU A 536 -8.35 -6.30 22.42
CA LEU A 536 -7.54 -5.08 22.51
C LEU A 536 -6.92 -4.65 21.18
N LEU A 537 -6.99 -3.35 20.89
CA LEU A 537 -6.28 -2.67 19.81
C LEU A 537 -5.60 -1.42 20.38
N TRP A 538 -4.30 -1.26 20.15
CA TRP A 538 -3.53 -0.06 20.49
C TRP A 538 -3.18 0.71 19.21
N HIS A 539 -3.45 2.02 19.16
CA HIS A 539 -3.10 2.88 18.03
C HIS A 539 -2.17 4.02 18.49
N ALA A 540 -1.11 4.30 17.73
CA ALA A 540 -0.19 5.40 18.03
C ALA A 540 -0.87 6.78 18.05
N THR A 541 -0.52 7.65 19.00
CA THR A 541 -1.14 8.97 19.20
C THR A 541 -0.43 10.10 18.45
N SER A 542 0.74 9.85 17.88
CA SER A 542 1.45 10.75 16.98
C SER A 542 1.13 10.47 15.52
N MET A 543 1.10 11.51 14.68
CA MET A 543 0.98 11.36 13.23
C MET A 543 2.34 11.25 12.52
N GLN A 544 2.24 11.10 11.20
CA GLN A 544 3.36 11.14 10.26
C GLN A 544 4.19 12.44 10.42
N PRO A 545 5.52 12.41 10.19
CA PRO A 545 6.33 11.30 9.69
C PRO A 545 7.03 10.46 10.78
N TYR A 546 6.46 10.43 11.99
CA TYR A 546 6.99 9.68 13.12
C TYR A 546 5.93 8.83 13.83
N ALA A 547 4.85 8.48 13.12
CA ALA A 547 3.67 7.85 13.70
C ALA A 547 3.95 6.65 14.63
N PRO A 548 4.83 5.66 14.30
CA PRO A 548 5.03 4.52 15.18
C PRO A 548 5.87 4.84 16.42
N PHE A 549 6.55 5.99 16.49
CA PHE A 549 7.47 6.36 17.58
C PHE A 549 6.77 7.03 18.77
N GLY A 550 5.53 7.52 18.60
CA GLY A 550 4.72 8.02 19.72
C GLY A 550 4.26 6.91 20.67
N ALA A 551 3.53 7.33 21.71
CA ALA A 551 2.81 6.42 22.60
C ALA A 551 1.62 5.80 21.87
N TYR A 552 1.12 4.65 22.31
CA TYR A 552 -0.06 4.01 21.71
C TYR A 552 -1.21 3.93 22.71
N ARG A 553 -2.35 4.48 22.33
CA ARG A 553 -3.59 4.49 23.11
C ARG A 553 -4.33 3.17 22.94
N ALA A 554 -4.73 2.52 24.03
CA ALA A 554 -5.56 1.32 24.00
C ALA A 554 -7.03 1.61 23.62
N PHE A 555 -7.69 0.63 23.00
CA PHE A 555 -9.10 0.63 22.59
C PHE A 555 -9.70 -0.79 22.64
N VAL A 556 -11.04 -0.87 22.81
CA VAL A 556 -11.84 -2.11 22.82
C VAL A 556 -13.11 -1.94 21.96
N PRO A 557 -13.65 -2.98 21.31
CA PRO A 557 -14.94 -2.93 20.61
C PRO A 557 -16.12 -2.50 21.50
N THR A 558 -16.05 -2.79 22.80
CA THR A 558 -17.13 -2.63 23.77
C THR A 558 -16.69 -1.73 24.93
N GLY A 559 -17.25 -0.51 24.99
CA GLY A 559 -17.01 0.41 26.11
C GLY A 559 -15.63 1.06 26.10
N ALA A 560 -14.91 0.95 27.23
CA ALA A 560 -13.59 1.55 27.44
C ALA A 560 -12.58 0.50 27.95
N PRO A 561 -11.27 0.62 27.62
CA PRO A 561 -10.23 -0.35 27.96
C PRO A 561 -9.77 -0.18 29.44
N ALA A 562 -10.69 -0.36 30.38
CA ALA A 562 -10.45 -0.11 31.80
C ALA A 562 -9.29 -0.94 32.36
N GLY A 563 -8.30 -0.28 32.96
CA GLY A 563 -7.12 -0.92 33.55
C GLY A 563 -6.02 -1.34 32.56
N VAL A 564 -6.19 -1.13 31.25
CA VAL A 564 -5.16 -1.43 30.25
C VAL A 564 -4.23 -0.22 30.10
N PRO A 565 -2.90 -0.38 30.22
CA PRO A 565 -1.96 0.70 30.02
C PRO A 565 -1.78 1.04 28.53
N ASP A 566 -1.47 2.32 28.28
CA ASP A 566 -0.98 2.79 26.99
C ASP A 566 0.49 2.37 26.80
N LEU A 567 0.89 2.03 25.56
CA LEU A 567 2.28 1.66 25.28
C LEU A 567 3.13 2.94 25.23
N PRO A 568 4.29 3.02 25.91
CA PRO A 568 5.06 4.25 26.00
C PRO A 568 5.65 4.69 24.66
N ALA A 569 5.82 6.00 24.48
CA ALA A 569 6.56 6.56 23.36
C ALA A 569 8.01 6.07 23.34
N ASP A 570 8.65 6.12 22.17
CA ASP A 570 10.04 5.72 22.06
C ASP A 570 10.98 6.76 22.70
N PRO A 571 12.00 6.36 23.49
CA PRO A 571 12.99 7.30 23.99
C PRO A 571 13.69 8.10 22.87
N ALA A 572 13.86 7.50 21.67
CA ALA A 572 14.42 8.20 20.52
C ALA A 572 13.50 9.32 19.98
N PHE A 573 12.19 9.28 20.24
CA PHE A 573 11.23 10.28 19.78
C PHE A 573 11.55 11.69 20.32
N ALA A 574 11.98 11.76 21.57
CA ALA A 574 12.41 12.99 22.25
C ALA A 574 13.89 13.37 21.98
N SER A 575 14.63 12.58 21.18
CA SER A 575 16.06 12.80 20.97
C SER A 575 16.39 13.98 20.05
N GLY A 576 17.58 14.56 20.24
CA GLY A 576 18.15 15.55 19.31
C GLY A 576 18.49 14.98 17.93
N ALA A 577 18.64 13.65 17.79
CA ALA A 577 18.82 13.01 16.49
C ALA A 577 17.54 13.13 15.65
N MET A 578 16.40 12.69 16.19
CA MET A 578 15.10 12.80 15.52
C MET A 578 14.64 14.25 15.37
N ALA A 579 15.15 15.20 16.17
CA ALA A 579 14.95 16.63 15.95
C ALA A 579 15.60 17.12 14.64
N ARG A 580 16.81 16.65 14.30
CA ARG A 580 17.46 16.98 13.01
C ARG A 580 16.77 16.29 11.83
N GLU A 581 16.29 15.06 12.00
CA GLU A 581 15.43 14.42 10.99
C GLU A 581 14.17 15.26 10.73
N ARG A 582 13.47 15.72 11.79
CA ARG A 582 12.25 16.55 11.69
C ARG A 582 12.48 17.81 10.85
N GLU A 583 13.61 18.49 11.05
CA GLU A 583 13.97 19.69 10.28
C GLU A 583 14.30 19.36 8.81
N ALA A 584 15.05 18.30 8.54
CA ALA A 584 15.36 17.86 7.19
C ALA A 584 14.08 17.45 6.41
N VAL A 585 13.20 16.68 7.04
CA VAL A 585 11.91 16.26 6.45
C VAL A 585 11.00 17.46 6.20
N ALA A 586 10.90 18.42 7.13
CA ALA A 586 10.16 19.66 6.93
C ALA A 586 10.76 20.53 5.80
N THR A 587 12.07 20.46 5.58
CA THR A 587 12.76 21.16 4.48
C THR A 587 12.46 20.51 3.13
N ALA A 588 12.53 19.18 3.04
CA ALA A 588 12.18 18.43 1.84
C ALA A 588 10.69 18.60 1.49
N ARG A 589 9.77 18.53 2.47
CA ARG A 589 8.34 18.84 2.28
C ARG A 589 8.13 20.23 1.67
N ARG A 590 8.81 21.26 2.20
CA ARG A 590 8.74 22.63 1.66
C ARG A 590 9.26 22.71 0.22
N ALA A 591 10.36 22.05 -0.10
CA ALA A 591 10.94 22.02 -1.45
C ALA A 591 9.99 21.37 -2.47
N VAL A 592 9.50 20.16 -2.17
CA VAL A 592 8.48 19.44 -2.96
C VAL A 592 7.20 20.27 -3.13
N ALA A 593 6.77 20.99 -2.10
CA ALA A 593 5.59 21.84 -2.14
C ALA A 593 5.76 23.12 -2.98
N PHE A 594 6.98 23.68 -3.09
CA PHE A 594 7.27 24.77 -4.03
C PHE A 594 7.34 24.27 -5.47
N GLN A 595 8.01 23.14 -5.70
CA GLN A 595 8.18 22.54 -7.02
C GLN A 595 6.83 22.20 -7.66
N LYS A 596 5.93 21.50 -6.93
CA LYS A 596 4.55 21.21 -7.35
C LYS A 596 3.65 22.43 -7.59
N ARG A 597 4.11 23.64 -7.27
CA ARG A 597 3.41 24.92 -7.51
C ARG A 597 4.06 25.72 -8.65
N GLY A 598 4.96 25.12 -9.44
CA GLY A 598 5.70 25.82 -10.50
C GLY A 598 6.67 26.88 -9.96
N ARG A 599 7.27 26.64 -8.77
CA ARG A 599 8.20 27.57 -8.11
C ARG A 599 9.56 26.95 -7.82
N PRO A 600 10.26 26.37 -8.81
CA PRO A 600 11.53 25.67 -8.59
C PRO A 600 12.64 26.59 -8.04
N ALA A 601 12.65 27.87 -8.39
CA ALA A 601 13.55 28.88 -7.80
C ALA A 601 13.42 29.00 -6.26
N ALA A 602 12.25 28.68 -5.69
CA ALA A 602 12.04 28.63 -4.23
C ALA A 602 12.31 27.24 -3.62
N ALA A 603 12.40 26.19 -4.44
CA ALA A 603 12.81 24.85 -4.02
C ALA A 603 14.34 24.69 -4.03
N ARG A 604 15.06 25.29 -4.99
CA ARG A 604 16.52 25.18 -5.18
C ARG A 604 17.32 25.38 -3.88
N PRO A 605 17.20 26.49 -3.14
CA PRO A 605 18.00 26.68 -1.91
C PRO A 605 17.66 25.68 -0.80
N LEU A 606 16.47 25.07 -0.80
CA LEU A 606 16.09 24.04 0.17
C LEU A 606 16.73 22.68 -0.18
N TRP A 607 16.79 22.34 -1.47
CA TRP A 607 17.50 21.15 -1.93
C TRP A 607 19.03 21.30 -1.83
N ASP A 608 19.58 22.47 -2.15
CA ASP A 608 21.00 22.77 -1.96
C ASP A 608 21.39 22.67 -0.47
N ALA A 609 20.57 23.20 0.44
CA ALA A 609 20.79 23.08 1.89
C ALA A 609 20.68 21.63 2.42
N LEU A 610 19.84 20.78 1.82
CA LEU A 610 19.75 19.36 2.16
C LEU A 610 20.94 18.55 1.61
N ALA A 611 21.37 18.85 0.38
CA ALA A 611 22.51 18.18 -0.26
C ALA A 611 23.86 18.55 0.36
N ALA A 612 23.93 19.68 1.09
CA ALA A 612 25.13 20.15 1.80
C ALA A 612 25.21 19.69 3.28
N GLN A 613 24.33 18.79 3.74
CA GLN A 613 24.37 18.28 5.12
C GLN A 613 25.47 17.23 5.31
N ASP A 614 26.33 17.45 6.31
CA ASP A 614 27.33 16.47 6.76
C ASP A 614 27.27 16.29 8.29
N PRO A 615 26.94 15.09 8.81
CA PRO A 615 26.40 13.95 8.07
C PRO A 615 24.97 14.24 7.55
N PRO A 616 24.57 13.65 6.41
CA PRO A 616 23.24 13.85 5.85
C PRO A 616 22.14 13.22 6.71
N ALA A 617 21.06 13.96 6.98
CA ALA A 617 19.91 13.46 7.77
C ALA A 617 18.87 12.70 6.93
N LEU A 618 18.99 12.72 5.60
CA LEU A 618 18.14 12.04 4.62
C LEU A 618 19.02 11.48 3.50
N ASP A 619 18.54 10.41 2.87
CA ASP A 619 19.25 9.68 1.81
C ASP A 619 19.74 10.61 0.67
N PRO A 620 21.08 10.75 0.48
CA PRO A 620 21.65 11.61 -0.56
C PRO A 620 21.21 11.26 -1.98
N ALA A 621 20.98 9.97 -2.30
CA ALA A 621 20.50 9.55 -3.63
C ALA A 621 19.08 10.06 -3.88
N ARG A 622 18.23 10.06 -2.87
CA ARG A 622 16.85 10.56 -2.97
C ARG A 622 16.78 12.08 -2.96
N ILE A 623 17.66 12.76 -2.21
CA ILE A 623 17.82 14.23 -2.26
C ILE A 623 18.34 14.68 -3.64
N ALA A 624 19.30 13.95 -4.22
CA ALA A 624 19.85 14.20 -5.55
C ALA A 624 18.77 14.24 -6.65
N LEU A 625 17.78 13.34 -6.61
CA LEU A 625 16.65 13.34 -7.56
C LEU A 625 15.81 14.62 -7.47
N GLY A 626 15.36 15.00 -6.26
CA GLY A 626 14.55 16.20 -6.06
C GLY A 626 15.28 17.49 -6.46
N ARG A 627 16.59 17.54 -6.14
CA ARG A 627 17.50 18.60 -6.56
C ARG A 627 17.64 18.67 -8.08
N ALA A 628 17.88 17.54 -8.74
CA ALA A 628 18.09 17.48 -10.19
C ALA A 628 16.86 17.91 -10.97
N GLN A 629 15.67 17.44 -10.60
CA GLN A 629 14.42 17.92 -11.19
C GLN A 629 14.28 19.43 -10.99
N THR A 630 14.59 19.97 -9.80
CA THR A 630 14.49 21.42 -9.55
C THR A 630 15.46 22.25 -10.38
N LEU A 631 16.62 21.69 -10.75
CA LEU A 631 17.58 22.33 -11.65
C LEU A 631 17.13 22.24 -13.12
N PHE A 632 16.56 21.11 -13.53
CA PHE A 632 15.91 20.94 -14.83
C PHE A 632 14.72 21.91 -15.01
N ASP A 633 13.87 22.04 -13.99
CA ASP A 633 12.76 23.01 -13.93
C ASP A 633 13.24 24.49 -13.98
N LEU A 634 14.56 24.73 -13.94
CA LEU A 634 15.24 26.04 -14.05
C LEU A 634 16.12 26.16 -15.31
N ASP A 635 16.02 25.23 -16.26
CA ASP A 635 16.86 25.13 -17.48
C ASP A 635 18.38 24.92 -17.21
N ASP A 636 18.74 24.56 -15.96
CA ASP A 636 20.11 24.25 -15.52
C ASP A 636 20.43 22.78 -15.84
N LEU A 637 20.43 22.41 -17.13
CA LEU A 637 20.60 21.03 -17.61
C LEU A 637 21.90 20.37 -17.13
N GLN A 638 23.00 21.14 -17.08
CA GLN A 638 24.28 20.65 -16.58
C GLN A 638 24.24 20.46 -15.06
N GLY A 639 23.70 21.42 -14.29
CA GLY A 639 23.52 21.27 -12.85
C GLY A 639 22.61 20.10 -12.49
N ALA A 640 21.55 19.87 -13.27
CA ALA A 640 20.67 18.71 -13.13
C ALA A 640 21.42 17.38 -13.36
N PHE A 641 22.24 17.30 -14.42
CA PHE A 641 23.05 16.11 -14.72
C PHE A 641 24.02 15.82 -13.58
N ASP A 642 24.77 16.83 -13.12
CA ASP A 642 25.76 16.69 -12.05
C ASP A 642 25.11 16.37 -10.69
N ALA A 643 23.95 16.97 -10.39
CA ALA A 643 23.21 16.72 -9.15
C ALA A 643 22.82 15.25 -8.94
N LEU A 644 22.66 14.48 -10.03
CA LEU A 644 22.32 13.05 -9.99
C LEU A 644 23.50 12.12 -9.67
N ALA A 645 24.73 12.63 -9.56
CA ALA A 645 25.91 11.79 -9.29
C ALA A 645 25.79 10.92 -8.02
N PRO A 646 25.28 11.40 -6.86
CA PRO A 646 25.11 10.57 -5.65
C PRO A 646 24.04 9.48 -5.80
N ALA A 647 23.15 9.60 -6.78
CA ALA A 647 22.08 8.63 -7.02
C ALA A 647 22.45 7.57 -8.06
N ALA A 648 23.47 7.80 -8.90
CA ALA A 648 23.86 6.86 -9.95
C ALA A 648 24.84 5.76 -9.50
N THR A 649 25.32 5.79 -8.26
CA THR A 649 26.36 4.86 -7.76
C THR A 649 25.80 3.45 -7.50
N PRO A 650 26.64 2.40 -7.43
CA PRO A 650 26.19 1.03 -7.15
C PRO A 650 25.48 0.84 -5.80
N GLU A 651 25.77 1.71 -4.83
CA GLU A 651 25.27 1.66 -3.45
C GLU A 651 23.92 2.38 -3.27
N ALA A 652 23.48 3.15 -4.27
CA ALA A 652 22.20 3.86 -4.23
C ALA A 652 21.02 2.86 -4.32
N PRO A 653 19.87 3.14 -3.66
CA PRO A 653 18.67 2.30 -3.76
C PRO A 653 18.27 2.04 -5.21
N PHE A 654 17.82 0.81 -5.52
CA PHE A 654 17.50 0.37 -6.89
C PHE A 654 16.67 1.39 -7.67
N GLU A 655 15.57 1.86 -7.07
CA GLU A 655 14.67 2.80 -7.72
C GLU A 655 15.32 4.16 -7.94
N ALA A 656 16.07 4.66 -6.96
CA ALA A 656 16.77 5.94 -7.07
C ALA A 656 17.86 5.89 -8.15
N ARG A 657 18.57 4.75 -8.23
CA ARG A 657 19.60 4.48 -9.23
C ARG A 657 19.03 4.34 -10.63
N LEU A 658 17.92 3.62 -10.81
CA LEU A 658 17.26 3.48 -12.10
C LEU A 658 16.71 4.82 -12.62
N HIS A 659 16.07 5.61 -11.75
CA HIS A 659 15.66 6.98 -12.08
C HIS A 659 16.87 7.86 -12.45
N ALA A 660 17.96 7.82 -11.67
CA ALA A 660 19.14 8.65 -11.90
C ALA A 660 19.91 8.30 -13.18
N LEU A 661 20.10 7.02 -13.50
CA LEU A 661 20.74 6.59 -14.74
C LEU A 661 19.93 7.03 -15.96
N LEU A 662 18.62 6.80 -15.95
CA LEU A 662 17.71 7.21 -17.03
C LEU A 662 17.69 8.74 -17.19
N GLN A 663 17.55 9.50 -16.09
CA GLN A 663 17.55 10.97 -16.12
C GLN A 663 18.89 11.54 -16.60
N ARG A 664 20.03 11.01 -16.14
CA ARG A 664 21.35 11.41 -16.66
C ARG A 664 21.49 11.09 -18.14
N GLY A 665 20.92 9.99 -18.63
CA GLY A 665 20.87 9.65 -20.05
C GLY A 665 20.11 10.69 -20.88
N LEU A 666 18.91 11.07 -20.44
CA LEU A 666 18.08 12.10 -21.08
C LEU A 666 18.78 13.46 -21.11
N LEU A 667 19.36 13.87 -19.97
CA LEU A 667 20.12 15.11 -19.85
C LEU A 667 21.39 15.09 -20.71
N ALA A 668 22.06 13.94 -20.84
CA ALA A 668 23.22 13.78 -21.73
C ALA A 668 22.84 13.89 -23.21
N ASP A 669 21.71 13.33 -23.64
CA ASP A 669 21.20 13.52 -25.02
C ASP A 669 20.90 15.01 -25.30
N ALA A 670 20.24 15.71 -24.36
CA ALA A 670 19.94 17.14 -24.45
C ALA A 670 21.22 18.01 -24.48
N LEU A 671 22.23 17.66 -23.68
CA LEU A 671 23.58 18.25 -23.70
C LEU A 671 24.43 17.81 -24.92
N GLY A 672 23.87 17.03 -25.84
CA GLY A 672 24.53 16.54 -27.06
C GLY A 672 25.53 15.40 -26.85
N ARG A 673 25.77 14.96 -25.60
CA ARG A 673 26.71 13.92 -25.17
C ARG A 673 26.21 12.50 -25.45
N ARG A 674 25.96 12.20 -26.73
CA ARG A 674 25.29 10.95 -27.14
C ARG A 674 25.99 9.66 -26.67
N ARG A 675 27.33 9.64 -26.58
CA ARG A 675 28.07 8.47 -26.09
C ARG A 675 27.74 8.18 -24.62
N ASP A 676 27.83 9.21 -23.79
CA ASP A 676 27.52 9.18 -22.36
C ASP A 676 26.05 8.77 -22.16
N ALA A 677 25.14 9.35 -22.94
CA ALA A 677 23.71 9.00 -22.93
C ALA A 677 23.48 7.51 -23.20
N THR A 678 24.02 6.98 -24.30
CA THR A 678 23.90 5.55 -24.65
C THR A 678 24.50 4.63 -23.59
N ALA A 679 25.60 5.00 -22.92
CA ALA A 679 26.14 4.24 -21.80
C ALA A 679 25.18 4.22 -20.59
N LEU A 680 24.66 5.39 -20.20
CA LEU A 680 23.73 5.53 -19.06
C LEU A 680 22.40 4.81 -19.30
N TYR A 681 21.90 4.79 -20.54
CA TYR A 681 20.75 3.98 -20.91
C TYR A 681 21.05 2.47 -20.87
N ALA A 682 22.26 2.04 -21.26
CA ALA A 682 22.67 0.64 -21.18
C ALA A 682 22.75 0.17 -19.72
N ASP A 683 23.33 0.98 -18.84
CA ASP A 683 23.37 0.73 -17.39
C ASP A 683 21.95 0.67 -16.79
N ALA A 684 21.04 1.55 -17.22
CA ALA A 684 19.63 1.54 -16.78
C ALA A 684 18.89 0.27 -17.24
N VAL A 685 19.08 -0.17 -18.49
CA VAL A 685 18.48 -1.43 -18.98
C VAL A 685 19.08 -2.64 -18.26
N ALA A 686 20.41 -2.69 -18.08
CA ALA A 686 21.09 -3.77 -17.39
C ALA A 686 20.70 -3.88 -15.90
N LEU A 687 20.50 -2.74 -15.22
CA LEU A 687 20.01 -2.68 -13.84
C LEU A 687 18.59 -3.26 -13.74
N ALA A 688 17.69 -2.88 -14.65
CA ALA A 688 16.31 -3.38 -14.67
C ALA A 688 16.22 -4.86 -15.08
N ASP A 689 16.98 -5.30 -16.08
CA ASP A 689 17.01 -6.70 -16.53
C ASP A 689 17.69 -7.63 -15.52
N GLY A 690 18.54 -7.09 -14.64
CA GLY A 690 19.09 -7.80 -13.48
C GLY A 690 18.10 -8.06 -12.35
N HIS A 691 16.93 -7.39 -12.36
CA HIS A 691 15.87 -7.50 -11.35
C HIS A 691 14.48 -7.72 -11.98
N PRO A 692 14.26 -8.84 -12.70
CA PRO A 692 12.98 -9.14 -13.36
C PRO A 692 11.80 -9.27 -12.40
N GLU A 693 12.05 -9.43 -11.10
CA GLU A 693 11.04 -9.41 -10.05
C GLU A 693 10.44 -8.02 -9.79
N TYR A 694 11.10 -6.92 -10.16
CA TYR A 694 10.62 -5.55 -9.93
C TYR A 694 9.77 -5.02 -11.10
N THR A 695 8.61 -5.64 -11.30
CA THR A 695 7.69 -5.35 -12.43
C THR A 695 7.23 -3.89 -12.52
N ALA A 696 7.25 -3.14 -11.42
CA ALA A 696 6.79 -1.75 -11.35
C ALA A 696 7.55 -0.75 -12.26
N PHE A 697 8.76 -1.09 -12.74
CA PHE A 697 9.61 -0.16 -13.51
C PHE A 697 9.65 -0.42 -15.03
N GLY A 698 8.78 -1.28 -15.55
CA GLY A 698 8.77 -1.65 -16.98
C GLY A 698 8.77 -0.45 -17.94
N ALA A 699 8.07 0.63 -17.61
CA ALA A 699 8.04 1.86 -18.42
C ALA A 699 9.38 2.64 -18.41
N LEU A 700 10.13 2.62 -17.29
CA LEU A 700 11.46 3.23 -17.22
C LEU A 700 12.47 2.42 -18.05
N ARG A 701 12.42 1.08 -17.93
CA ARG A 701 13.20 0.16 -18.76
C ARG A 701 12.92 0.37 -20.25
N GLU A 702 11.65 0.52 -20.64
CA GLU A 702 11.27 0.77 -22.03
C GLU A 702 11.77 2.13 -22.54
N ARG A 703 11.70 3.20 -21.73
CA ARG A 703 12.27 4.52 -22.09
C ARG A 703 13.79 4.46 -22.21
N ALA A 704 14.48 3.71 -21.34
CA ALA A 704 15.92 3.47 -21.45
C ALA A 704 16.29 2.68 -22.72
N ALA A 705 15.54 1.63 -23.06
CA ALA A 705 15.77 0.85 -24.27
C ALA A 705 15.62 1.70 -25.55
N LYS A 706 14.57 2.52 -25.64
CA LYS A 706 14.40 3.52 -26.72
C LYS A 706 15.54 4.56 -26.75
N GLY A 707 16.13 4.84 -25.58
CA GLY A 707 17.35 5.64 -25.43
C GLY A 707 18.59 5.03 -26.08
N LEU A 708 18.71 3.70 -26.19
CA LEU A 708 19.80 3.07 -26.92
C LEU A 708 19.68 3.31 -28.43
N GLU A 709 18.48 3.15 -28.96
CA GLU A 709 18.16 3.25 -30.40
C GLU A 709 18.28 4.69 -30.93
N ALA A 710 17.71 5.66 -30.20
CA ALA A 710 17.60 7.05 -30.64
C ALA A 710 17.85 8.04 -29.51
N ARG A 711 18.10 9.32 -29.86
CA ARG A 711 18.05 10.41 -28.89
C ARG A 711 16.64 10.53 -28.33
N GLN A 712 16.52 10.64 -27.03
CA GLN A 712 15.24 10.86 -26.35
C GLN A 712 15.09 12.33 -25.93
N ASP A 713 13.85 12.80 -25.85
CA ASP A 713 13.55 14.13 -25.33
C ASP A 713 13.61 14.12 -23.80
N ALA A 714 14.26 15.15 -23.23
CA ALA A 714 14.35 15.41 -21.81
C ALA A 714 13.14 16.18 -21.25
N ALA A 715 12.28 16.75 -22.11
CA ALA A 715 11.16 17.65 -21.79
C ALA A 715 10.40 17.33 -20.49
N ASP A 716 10.08 16.05 -20.26
CA ASP A 716 9.69 15.55 -18.94
C ASP A 716 10.74 14.53 -18.45
N LEU A 717 11.52 14.89 -17.44
CA LEU A 717 12.31 13.90 -16.69
C LEU A 717 11.36 12.92 -15.98
N PRO A 718 11.63 11.60 -16.00
CA PRO A 718 10.82 10.63 -15.28
C PRO A 718 11.16 10.69 -13.79
N LEU A 719 10.51 11.61 -13.06
CA LEU A 719 10.54 11.68 -11.60
C LEU A 719 9.14 11.90 -11.02
N ASP A 720 8.66 10.90 -10.30
CA ASP A 720 7.55 11.12 -9.37
C ASP A 720 8.07 11.56 -8.00
N TRP A 721 7.33 12.49 -7.40
CA TRP A 721 7.65 13.14 -6.14
C TRP A 721 7.80 12.19 -4.93
N TRP A 722 7.33 10.95 -5.01
CA TRP A 722 7.52 9.93 -3.97
C TRP A 722 8.93 9.31 -4.01
N ALA A 723 9.64 9.36 -5.14
CA ALA A 723 11.00 8.81 -5.29
C ALA A 723 12.04 9.55 -4.42
N VAL A 724 11.71 10.74 -3.88
CA VAL A 724 12.52 11.44 -2.87
C VAL A 724 12.38 10.81 -1.46
N GLY A 725 11.46 9.85 -1.28
CA GLY A 725 11.24 9.15 -0.01
C GLY A 725 10.57 9.98 1.08
N VAL A 726 10.09 11.19 0.76
CA VAL A 726 9.50 12.13 1.72
C VAL A 726 8.01 12.37 1.40
N PRO A 727 7.08 12.10 2.34
CA PRO A 727 5.66 12.32 2.11
C PRO A 727 5.27 13.79 2.01
N ARG A 728 4.12 14.06 1.37
CA ARG A 728 3.52 15.40 1.13
C ARG A 728 3.15 16.13 2.41
#